data_AF-A0A2N1UWW3-F1
#
_entry.id   AF-A0A2N1UWW3-F1
#
_cell.length_a   1.000
_cell.length_b   1.000
_cell.length_c   1.000
_cell.angle_alpha   90.00
_cell.angle_beta   90.00
_cell.angle_gamma   90.00
#
_symmetry.space_group_name_H-M   'P 1'
#
loop_
_entity.id
_entity.type
_entity.pdbx_description
1 polymer ?
#
loop_
_entity_poly.entity_id
_entity_poly.type
_entity_poly.pdbx_seq_one_letter_code
_entity_poly.pdbx_strand_id
1 'polypeptide(L)'
;MPELPRLLIGPLYNPAVIGAYAQDPNIRLFMPESPFSEAWAYDLVYQAERIKHFNQLFEYLPSGWEPDLVIWWDPVYQALPPGIEACPFPTAMIPGDWNLAFGTVLQTARAVDGVFADARLGPILRQAGLPCVYEWPGFAYDAQAIYRETSGQPIYDICFIGNFNPAVHPMRNRYLAQLLSLQDRYRLLLRHGVWGDDYRHALNQSRIVFNYTICQVMNMRAYEAPACGALLFIEENNLEVRNIFTDRVSCVLYNEANLIPLLEYYLSHEDERAAIAEAGYQVVQNYSYERHFERLLKLVPSVLANRLATRPIQTQHPLRRRLYAMNQIAASNRSGSLSAVSSLDELRRELGQCLGQEQLWELNALLVILFPYVDEAQNLTPAYQVPMTELQQGFEAATRLDPSNPVLRYHHALCCEFLGDETQALWSYSHAIELMAQGQWHVLEAYRDFILPFNKSGRGTDQLAFEWERASYEAFEQNCSASPEYVKLLSSSIWQRIGRILTHQGRYDKAWIAYENAYANFPRALLLLEMCRLLKPLHQAEKTLPLFEQALALEPMMITHLSELLSPELLIRHADQIQAWSHHYLPLFSNLDKPLVLSSLVLAAQQQGPPIAWQALLPLSLSADLYQTLYLILKHFETAASLQALQPLRQPWGLRWALSEAAPELELSCGLYWSEKGLLLGDEPSADFHRVYDQPSDLALGICGPDHFPFLFPPQASSSLPLLEELLSERNKPILVVLEAWTVPQLRALLKAFETIWTAADQTQLLLWCPADCDFSLAQLELCLPEDMQAPIAWLDEALPLQAIGQLLAQASGVLAKPQGKGLFYSYWASRLGSSVCWPEAPDWLPETCQPMPICPDIKDALSGLRLGHFGASPVPEIWANPDQSRQAWLNGLWKLRLWTAFGQSRD
;
A
#
# COMPACT_ATOMS: atom_id res chain seq x y z
N MET A 1 -34.77 13.90 36.04
CA MET A 1 -33.79 12.80 35.90
C MET A 1 -32.89 12.85 37.12
N PRO A 2 -32.35 11.73 37.64
CA PRO A 2 -31.24 11.81 38.58
C PRO A 2 -30.14 12.70 37.98
N GLU A 3 -29.44 13.45 38.82
CA GLU A 3 -28.36 14.33 38.38
C GLU A 3 -27.32 13.50 37.62
N LEU A 4 -26.98 13.94 36.41
CA LEU A 4 -26.05 13.23 35.54
C LEU A 4 -24.65 13.25 36.21
N PRO A 5 -23.96 12.10 36.36
CA PRO A 5 -22.60 12.09 36.87
C PRO A 5 -21.69 12.88 35.95
N ARG A 6 -20.63 13.50 36.50
CA ARG A 6 -19.62 14.19 35.72
C ARG A 6 -18.77 13.19 34.96
N LEU A 7 -18.85 13.19 33.63
CA LEU A 7 -18.14 12.25 32.75
C LEU A 7 -17.03 12.97 32.00
N LEU A 8 -15.81 12.45 32.10
CA LEU A 8 -14.73 12.77 31.16
C LEU A 8 -14.66 11.64 30.13
N ILE A 9 -14.98 11.91 28.88
CA ILE A 9 -15.16 10.88 27.85
C ILE A 9 -14.42 11.23 26.56
N GLY A 10 -13.71 10.25 26.01
CA GLY A 10 -12.81 10.44 24.89
C GLY A 10 -11.83 9.28 24.80
N PRO A 11 -10.92 9.25 23.83
CA PRO A 11 -10.97 9.97 22.57
C PRO A 11 -12.25 9.60 21.80
N LEU A 12 -12.90 10.59 21.21
CA LEU A 12 -14.07 10.38 20.34
C LEU A 12 -13.74 10.95 18.97
N TYR A 13 -13.94 10.20 17.89
CA TYR A 13 -13.70 10.72 16.53
C TYR A 13 -14.75 11.72 16.06
N ASN A 14 -15.97 11.56 16.57
CA ASN A 14 -17.12 12.39 16.24
C ASN A 14 -17.98 12.55 17.51
N PRO A 15 -18.09 13.75 18.10
CA PRO A 15 -18.96 14.01 19.25
C PRO A 15 -20.45 13.68 19.01
N ALA A 16 -20.91 13.60 17.75
CA ALA A 16 -22.28 13.23 17.42
C ALA A 16 -22.66 11.80 17.90
N VAL A 17 -21.68 10.94 18.20
CA VAL A 17 -21.94 9.59 18.76
C VAL A 17 -22.56 9.61 20.16
N ILE A 18 -22.58 10.77 20.83
CA ILE A 18 -23.33 10.97 22.08
C ILE A 18 -24.50 11.96 21.92
N GLY A 19 -24.78 12.44 20.70
CA GLY A 19 -25.89 13.34 20.40
C GLY A 19 -25.87 14.63 21.22
N ALA A 20 -27.05 15.06 21.70
CA ALA A 20 -27.19 16.29 22.48
C ALA A 20 -26.37 16.33 23.79
N TYR A 21 -25.95 15.17 24.31
CA TYR A 21 -25.14 15.06 25.52
C TYR A 21 -23.74 15.66 25.36
N ALA A 22 -23.24 15.85 24.14
CA ALA A 22 -21.98 16.54 23.87
C ALA A 22 -21.95 17.99 24.40
N GLN A 23 -23.11 18.60 24.65
CA GLN A 23 -23.24 19.96 25.17
C GLN A 23 -23.64 20.00 26.66
N ASP A 24 -23.76 18.85 27.33
CA ASP A 24 -24.14 18.80 28.74
C ASP A 24 -22.98 19.30 29.62
N PRO A 25 -23.21 20.22 30.58
CA PRO A 25 -22.15 20.76 31.42
C PRO A 25 -21.44 19.72 32.31
N ASN A 26 -22.06 18.57 32.56
CA ASN A 26 -21.47 17.45 33.30
C ASN A 26 -20.64 16.53 32.40
N ILE A 27 -20.68 16.67 31.08
CA ILE A 27 -19.87 15.89 30.17
C ILE A 27 -18.74 16.77 29.63
N ARG A 28 -17.52 16.23 29.65
CA ARG A 28 -16.34 16.84 29.04
C ARG A 28 -15.75 15.87 28.04
N LEU A 29 -15.54 16.35 26.82
CA LEU A 29 -15.00 15.60 25.72
C LEU A 29 -13.50 15.85 25.60
N PHE A 30 -12.73 14.80 25.36
CA PHE A 30 -11.31 14.94 25.06
C PHE A 30 -10.89 14.19 23.80
N MET A 31 -9.87 14.71 23.11
CA MET A 31 -9.29 14.11 21.91
C MET A 31 -7.81 14.49 21.80
N PRO A 32 -6.88 13.57 21.46
CA PRO A 32 -5.52 13.97 21.10
C PRO A 32 -5.50 14.79 19.80
N GLU A 33 -4.51 15.66 19.65
CA GLU A 33 -4.27 16.42 18.42
C GLU A 33 -4.23 15.48 17.20
N SER A 34 -5.18 15.69 16.30
CA SER A 34 -5.40 14.87 15.11
C SER A 34 -6.31 15.63 14.13
N PRO A 35 -6.44 15.16 12.87
CA PRO A 35 -7.42 15.75 11.94
C PRO A 35 -8.85 15.78 12.49
N PHE A 36 -9.19 14.89 13.44
CA PHE A 36 -10.50 14.85 14.08
C PHE A 36 -10.69 15.96 15.11
N SER A 37 -9.63 16.35 15.85
CA SER A 37 -9.69 17.51 16.76
C SER A 37 -9.72 18.85 16.03
N GLU A 38 -9.35 18.86 14.75
CA GLU A 38 -9.53 20.01 13.85
C GLU A 38 -10.96 20.08 13.29
N ALA A 39 -11.56 18.91 13.01
CA ALA A 39 -12.90 18.81 12.44
C ALA A 39 -14.04 19.05 13.45
N TRP A 40 -13.80 18.78 14.74
CA TRP A 40 -14.83 18.88 15.78
C TRP A 40 -14.32 19.63 17.01
N ALA A 41 -15.23 20.26 17.74
CA ALA A 41 -14.92 20.91 19.01
C ALA A 41 -14.88 19.90 20.16
N TYR A 42 -13.80 19.94 20.94
CA TYR A 42 -13.62 19.18 22.18
C TYR A 42 -13.31 20.15 23.33
N ASP A 43 -13.71 19.79 24.54
CA ASP A 43 -13.35 20.57 25.74
C ASP A 43 -11.85 20.50 26.02
N LEU A 44 -11.21 19.38 25.65
CA LEU A 44 -9.80 19.10 25.90
C LEU A 44 -9.14 18.54 24.65
N VAL A 45 -8.14 19.25 24.14
CA VAL A 45 -7.23 18.76 23.09
C VAL A 45 -5.81 18.72 23.64
N TYR A 46 -5.13 17.59 23.47
CA TYR A 46 -3.79 17.37 24.03
C TYR A 46 -2.84 16.72 23.02
N GLN A 47 -1.54 16.94 23.23
CA GLN A 47 -0.49 16.29 22.44
C GLN A 47 -0.10 14.97 23.09
N ALA A 48 -0.47 13.85 22.46
CA ALA A 48 -0.32 12.51 23.03
C ALA A 48 1.13 12.23 23.47
N GLU A 49 2.10 12.73 22.72
CA GLU A 49 3.53 12.60 22.97
C GLU A 49 4.05 13.36 24.19
N ARG A 50 3.32 14.39 24.63
CA ARG A 50 3.71 15.18 25.81
C ARG A 50 3.15 14.60 27.10
N ILE A 51 2.16 13.71 27.02
CA ILE A 51 1.55 13.06 28.18
C ILE A 51 2.44 11.91 28.64
N LYS A 52 3.25 12.17 29.67
CA LYS A 52 4.08 11.18 30.36
C LYS A 52 3.29 10.39 31.40
N HIS A 53 2.19 10.97 31.90
CA HIS A 53 1.33 10.35 32.89
C HIS A 53 -0.14 10.77 32.68
N PHE A 54 -1.07 9.82 32.79
CA PHE A 54 -2.50 10.00 32.51
C PHE A 54 -3.12 11.18 33.26
N ASN A 55 -2.74 11.35 34.54
CA ASN A 55 -3.23 12.46 35.37
C ASN A 55 -2.91 13.87 34.83
N GLN A 56 -1.95 14.01 33.91
CA GLN A 56 -1.69 15.30 33.25
C GLN A 56 -2.87 15.76 32.39
N LEU A 57 -3.74 14.85 31.94
CA LEU A 57 -4.99 15.23 31.27
C LEU A 57 -5.87 16.11 32.18
N PHE A 58 -5.82 15.94 33.50
CA PHE A 58 -6.62 16.75 34.41
C PHE A 58 -6.13 18.20 34.53
N GLU A 59 -4.91 18.50 34.14
CA GLU A 59 -4.36 19.87 34.13
C GLU A 59 -5.06 20.77 33.08
N TYR A 60 -5.67 20.15 32.06
CA TYR A 60 -6.43 20.84 31.02
C TYR A 60 -7.90 21.07 31.41
N LEU A 61 -8.36 20.51 32.54
CA LEU A 61 -9.73 20.69 33.00
C LEU A 61 -9.92 22.05 33.70
N PRO A 62 -11.13 22.64 33.64
CA PRO A 62 -11.42 23.86 34.38
C PRO A 62 -11.15 23.71 35.88
N SER A 63 -10.64 24.77 36.50
CA SER A 63 -10.35 24.77 37.94
C SER A 63 -11.59 24.37 38.76
N GLY A 64 -11.44 23.36 39.63
CA GLY A 64 -12.51 22.84 40.47
C GLY A 64 -13.46 21.85 39.80
N TRP A 65 -13.24 21.51 38.52
CA TRP A 65 -13.99 20.44 37.84
C TRP A 65 -13.24 19.12 37.97
N GLU A 66 -13.92 18.09 38.50
CA GLU A 66 -13.39 16.73 38.66
C GLU A 66 -14.40 15.72 38.11
N PRO A 67 -13.96 14.70 37.36
CA PRO A 67 -14.86 13.68 36.84
C PRO A 67 -15.29 12.70 37.94
N ASP A 68 -16.55 12.27 37.89
CA ASP A 68 -17.03 11.13 38.67
C ASP A 68 -16.67 9.80 37.98
N LEU A 69 -16.55 9.79 36.65
CA LEU A 69 -16.09 8.66 35.84
C LEU A 69 -15.30 9.15 34.61
N VAL A 70 -14.21 8.43 34.28
CA VAL A 70 -13.45 8.62 33.04
C VAL A 70 -13.71 7.46 32.08
N ILE A 71 -14.11 7.72 30.84
CA ILE A 71 -14.42 6.69 29.83
C ILE A 71 -13.44 6.83 28.65
N TRP A 72 -12.73 5.74 28.33
CA TRP A 72 -11.86 5.63 27.17
C TRP A 72 -12.57 4.93 25.99
N TRP A 73 -12.98 5.63 24.93
CA TRP A 73 -13.85 5.05 23.89
C TRP A 73 -13.10 4.33 22.74
N ASP A 74 -11.81 4.56 22.52
CA ASP A 74 -11.13 3.87 21.41
C ASP A 74 -9.71 3.43 21.75
N PRO A 75 -9.55 2.34 22.52
CA PRO A 75 -8.24 1.82 22.87
C PRO A 75 -7.52 1.10 21.71
N VAL A 76 -8.18 0.88 20.56
CA VAL A 76 -7.57 0.20 19.40
C VAL A 76 -6.80 1.18 18.55
N TYR A 77 -7.39 2.34 18.30
CA TYR A 77 -6.81 3.36 17.43
C TYR A 77 -6.23 4.55 18.19
N GLN A 78 -6.54 4.71 19.48
CA GLN A 78 -6.00 5.78 20.31
C GLN A 78 -5.29 5.21 21.53
N ALA A 79 -4.00 5.52 21.62
CA ALA A 79 -3.16 4.97 22.66
C ALA A 79 -3.58 5.43 24.04
N LEU A 80 -3.66 4.47 24.96
CA LEU A 80 -3.91 4.74 26.36
C LEU A 80 -2.67 5.42 26.99
N PRO A 81 -2.78 6.66 27.51
CA PRO A 81 -1.64 7.33 28.10
C PRO A 81 -1.11 6.54 29.31
N PRO A 82 0.21 6.49 29.54
CA PRO A 82 0.79 5.76 30.66
C PRO A 82 0.20 6.21 32.01
N GLY A 83 -0.06 5.28 32.94
CA GLY A 83 -0.45 5.62 34.32
C GLY A 83 -1.95 5.72 34.59
N ILE A 84 -2.83 5.35 33.64
CA ILE A 84 -4.28 5.28 33.88
C ILE A 84 -4.66 4.34 35.03
N GLU A 85 -3.86 3.31 35.29
CA GLU A 85 -4.07 2.40 36.41
C GLU A 85 -3.90 3.09 37.78
N ALA A 86 -3.25 4.25 37.80
CA ALA A 86 -3.12 5.14 38.95
C ALA A 86 -4.12 6.32 38.92
N CYS A 87 -5.09 6.31 37.99
CA CYS A 87 -6.13 7.31 37.93
C CYS A 87 -6.90 7.37 39.26
N PRO A 88 -7.03 8.56 39.88
CA PRO A 88 -7.70 8.73 41.18
C PRO A 88 -9.23 8.59 41.08
N PHE A 89 -9.78 8.65 39.87
CA PHE A 89 -11.20 8.49 39.59
C PHE A 89 -11.52 7.08 39.05
N PRO A 90 -12.78 6.62 39.15
CA PRO A 90 -13.25 5.44 38.41
C PRO A 90 -12.96 5.57 36.91
N THR A 91 -12.57 4.47 36.28
CA THR A 91 -12.27 4.39 34.84
C THR A 91 -13.07 3.29 34.16
N ALA A 92 -13.53 3.55 32.95
CA ALA A 92 -14.10 2.54 32.07
C ALA A 92 -13.55 2.68 30.65
N MET A 93 -13.74 1.64 29.84
CA MET A 93 -13.44 1.71 28.41
C MET A 93 -14.54 1.10 27.55
N ILE A 94 -14.58 1.52 26.29
CA ILE A 94 -15.41 0.98 25.22
C ILE A 94 -14.42 0.57 24.13
N PRO A 95 -14.28 -0.72 23.78
CA PRO A 95 -13.37 -1.13 22.71
C PRO A 95 -14.11 -1.28 21.38
N GLY A 96 -13.86 -0.37 20.44
CA GLY A 96 -14.23 -0.52 19.02
C GLY A 96 -13.22 -1.40 18.27
N ASP A 97 -13.66 -2.08 17.19
CA ASP A 97 -12.82 -2.92 16.31
C ASP A 97 -11.80 -3.83 17.04
N TRP A 98 -12.20 -4.34 18.20
CA TRP A 98 -11.34 -5.07 19.13
C TRP A 98 -10.73 -6.32 18.50
N ASN A 99 -11.39 -6.90 17.49
CA ASN A 99 -10.93 -8.08 16.78
C ASN A 99 -9.66 -7.83 15.93
N LEU A 100 -9.32 -6.56 15.66
CA LEU A 100 -8.10 -6.17 14.95
C LEU A 100 -6.89 -5.98 15.88
N ALA A 101 -7.12 -6.00 17.19
CA ALA A 101 -6.11 -5.73 18.21
C ALA A 101 -6.48 -6.40 19.54
N PHE A 102 -6.99 -7.63 19.51
CA PHE A 102 -7.55 -8.30 20.67
C PHE A 102 -6.54 -8.43 21.80
N GLY A 103 -5.30 -8.82 21.51
CA GLY A 103 -4.23 -8.87 22.51
C GLY A 103 -4.01 -7.52 23.20
N THR A 104 -4.06 -6.42 22.43
CA THR A 104 -3.96 -5.06 22.98
C THR A 104 -5.16 -4.70 23.85
N VAL A 105 -6.38 -4.96 23.36
CA VAL A 105 -7.63 -4.69 24.10
C VAL A 105 -7.68 -5.47 25.40
N LEU A 106 -7.27 -6.74 25.41
CA LEU A 106 -7.26 -7.56 26.61
C LEU A 106 -6.31 -6.99 27.67
N GLN A 107 -5.16 -6.45 27.27
CA GLN A 107 -4.21 -5.84 28.22
C GLN A 107 -4.69 -4.48 28.72
N THR A 108 -5.25 -3.62 27.85
CA THR A 108 -5.82 -2.33 28.29
C THR A 108 -7.04 -2.50 29.18
N ALA A 109 -7.84 -3.53 28.94
CA ALA A 109 -8.98 -3.89 29.78
C ALA A 109 -8.59 -4.11 31.24
N ARG A 110 -7.37 -4.61 31.49
CA ARG A 110 -6.83 -4.84 32.85
C ARG A 110 -6.46 -3.54 33.56
N ALA A 111 -6.39 -2.42 32.84
CA ALA A 111 -5.98 -1.11 33.36
C ALA A 111 -7.15 -0.21 33.79
N VAL A 112 -8.40 -0.66 33.58
CA VAL A 112 -9.62 0.10 33.90
C VAL A 112 -10.51 -0.63 34.92
N ASP A 113 -11.44 0.09 35.53
CA ASP A 113 -12.39 -0.50 36.50
C ASP A 113 -13.57 -1.21 35.83
N GLY A 114 -13.93 -0.84 34.60
CA GLY A 114 -15.03 -1.47 33.86
C GLY A 114 -14.86 -1.45 32.34
N VAL A 115 -15.49 -2.41 31.66
CA VAL A 115 -15.50 -2.48 30.19
C VAL A 115 -16.93 -2.58 29.69
N PHE A 116 -17.31 -1.70 28.76
CA PHE A 116 -18.53 -1.81 27.97
C PHE A 116 -18.21 -2.61 26.71
N ALA A 117 -18.77 -3.81 26.56
CA ALA A 117 -18.42 -4.75 25.50
C ALA A 117 -19.66 -5.23 24.76
N ASP A 118 -19.48 -5.54 23.47
CA ASP A 118 -20.50 -6.23 22.68
C ASP A 118 -20.74 -7.66 23.15
N ALA A 119 -21.77 -8.30 22.60
CA ALA A 119 -22.22 -9.63 23.01
C ALA A 119 -21.14 -10.73 22.84
N ARG A 120 -20.15 -10.53 21.96
CA ARG A 120 -19.08 -11.52 21.74
C ARG A 120 -17.86 -11.28 22.63
N LEU A 121 -17.42 -10.04 22.75
CA LEU A 121 -16.27 -9.69 23.58
C LEU A 121 -16.56 -9.86 25.07
N GLY A 122 -17.80 -9.56 25.51
CA GLY A 122 -18.18 -9.60 26.92
C GLY A 122 -17.86 -10.94 27.61
N PRO A 123 -18.33 -12.09 27.10
CA PRO A 123 -17.98 -13.41 27.62
C PRO A 123 -16.47 -13.70 27.64
N ILE A 124 -15.76 -13.33 26.57
CA ILE A 124 -14.30 -13.54 26.45
C ILE A 124 -13.54 -12.81 27.57
N LEU A 125 -13.88 -11.54 27.83
CA LEU A 125 -13.21 -10.76 28.88
C LEU A 125 -13.52 -11.32 30.29
N ARG A 126 -14.75 -11.78 30.54
CA ARG A 126 -15.10 -12.42 31.82
C ARG A 126 -14.32 -13.70 32.04
N GLN A 127 -14.19 -14.54 31.00
CA GLN A 127 -13.37 -15.75 31.05
C GLN A 127 -11.89 -15.43 31.29
N ALA A 128 -11.40 -14.32 30.75
CA ALA A 128 -10.05 -13.83 31.01
C ALA A 128 -9.85 -13.23 32.43
N GLY A 129 -10.87 -13.31 33.29
CA GLY A 129 -10.80 -12.92 34.70
C GLY A 129 -11.14 -11.46 34.98
N LEU A 130 -11.73 -10.73 34.02
CA LEU A 130 -12.16 -9.36 34.25
C LEU A 130 -13.51 -9.33 34.99
N PRO A 131 -13.58 -8.71 36.19
CA PRO A 131 -14.76 -8.81 37.05
C PRO A 131 -15.92 -7.89 36.63
N CYS A 132 -15.63 -6.80 35.93
CA CYS A 132 -16.59 -5.72 35.65
C CYS A 132 -16.73 -5.50 34.14
N VAL A 133 -17.54 -6.35 33.51
CA VAL A 133 -17.82 -6.30 32.07
C VAL A 133 -19.33 -6.13 31.87
N TYR A 134 -19.71 -5.04 31.22
CA TYR A 134 -21.10 -4.62 30.99
C TYR A 134 -21.43 -4.79 29.51
N GLU A 135 -22.55 -5.45 29.22
CA GLU A 135 -22.99 -5.64 27.84
C GLU A 135 -23.58 -4.32 27.30
N TRP A 136 -22.95 -3.78 26.27
CA TRP A 136 -23.38 -2.58 25.59
C TRP A 136 -22.75 -2.55 24.19
N PRO A 137 -23.55 -2.66 23.10
CA PRO A 137 -22.98 -2.68 21.75
C PRO A 137 -22.41 -1.30 21.41
N GLY A 138 -21.22 -1.21 20.82
CA GLY A 138 -20.57 0.10 20.61
C GLY A 138 -21.15 0.96 19.47
N PHE A 139 -21.92 0.35 18.57
CA PHE A 139 -22.36 0.97 17.31
C PHE A 139 -23.86 1.29 17.29
N ALA A 140 -24.19 2.37 16.59
CA ALA A 140 -25.54 2.81 16.26
C ALA A 140 -25.49 3.65 14.96
N TYR A 141 -26.48 4.51 14.72
CA TYR A 141 -26.48 5.47 13.61
C TYR A 141 -26.63 6.91 14.09
N ASP A 142 -26.05 7.84 13.33
CA ASP A 142 -26.23 9.27 13.53
C ASP A 142 -27.52 9.72 12.85
N ALA A 143 -28.54 10.11 13.62
CA ALA A 143 -29.84 10.50 13.11
C ALA A 143 -29.83 11.85 12.34
N GLN A 144 -28.77 12.65 12.47
CA GLN A 144 -28.61 13.89 11.71
C GLN A 144 -27.96 13.64 10.35
N ALA A 145 -27.00 12.71 10.29
CA ALA A 145 -26.31 12.36 9.05
C ALA A 145 -27.01 11.27 8.23
N ILE A 146 -27.70 10.34 8.90
CA ILE A 146 -28.34 9.17 8.30
C ILE A 146 -29.84 9.20 8.61
N TYR A 147 -30.60 9.65 7.61
CA TYR A 147 -32.05 9.78 7.70
C TYR A 147 -32.71 9.40 6.37
N ARG A 148 -34.01 9.10 6.45
CA ARG A 148 -34.85 8.83 5.29
C ARG A 148 -35.14 10.11 4.51
N GLU A 149 -34.82 10.10 3.23
CA GLU A 149 -35.09 11.20 2.31
C GLU A 149 -36.55 11.19 1.84
N THR A 150 -37.15 12.38 1.68
CA THR A 150 -38.56 12.53 1.28
C THR A 150 -38.79 12.40 -0.23
N SER A 151 -37.72 12.38 -1.03
CA SER A 151 -37.77 12.37 -2.49
C SER A 151 -36.73 11.43 -3.07
N GLY A 152 -37.19 10.38 -3.73
CA GLY A 152 -36.31 9.43 -4.43
C GLY A 152 -37.05 8.11 -4.64
N GLN A 153 -37.03 7.60 -5.87
CA GLN A 153 -37.45 6.22 -6.11
C GLN A 153 -36.23 5.29 -5.94
N PRO A 154 -36.43 4.06 -5.44
CA PRO A 154 -35.35 3.09 -5.39
C PRO A 154 -34.74 2.87 -6.79
N ILE A 155 -33.42 2.97 -6.88
CA ILE A 155 -32.64 2.74 -8.11
C ILE A 155 -32.06 1.33 -8.09
N TYR A 156 -31.61 0.89 -6.92
CA TYR A 156 -30.90 -0.37 -6.71
C TYR A 156 -31.82 -1.38 -6.04
N ASP A 157 -31.82 -2.60 -6.57
CA ASP A 157 -32.53 -3.73 -5.99
C ASP A 157 -31.79 -4.22 -4.74
N ILE A 158 -30.46 -4.34 -4.83
CA ILE A 158 -29.61 -4.80 -3.74
C ILE A 158 -28.39 -3.88 -3.65
N CYS A 159 -28.09 -3.44 -2.43
CA CYS A 159 -26.94 -2.60 -2.14
C CYS A 159 -26.05 -3.19 -1.03
N PHE A 160 -24.75 -3.04 -1.22
CA PHE A 160 -23.74 -3.20 -0.19
C PHE A 160 -22.67 -2.12 -0.39
N ILE A 161 -22.40 -1.36 0.67
CA ILE A 161 -21.25 -0.44 0.70
C ILE A 161 -20.41 -0.74 1.92
N GLY A 162 -19.18 -1.22 1.74
CA GLY A 162 -18.28 -1.54 2.82
C GLY A 162 -16.86 -1.87 2.36
N ASN A 163 -15.98 -2.20 3.29
CA ASN A 163 -14.61 -2.61 2.97
C ASN A 163 -14.63 -3.86 2.05
N PHE A 164 -13.58 -4.15 1.27
CA PHE A 164 -13.43 -5.43 0.54
C PHE A 164 -12.14 -6.17 0.92
N ASN A 165 -11.41 -5.68 1.92
CA ASN A 165 -10.15 -6.27 2.36
C ASN A 165 -10.35 -7.75 2.74
N PRO A 166 -9.78 -8.70 1.97
CA PRO A 166 -9.97 -10.13 2.19
C PRO A 166 -9.33 -10.61 3.49
N ALA A 167 -8.31 -9.92 3.98
CA ALA A 167 -7.67 -10.25 5.25
C ALA A 167 -8.56 -9.98 6.47
N VAL A 168 -9.49 -9.03 6.33
CA VAL A 168 -10.40 -8.63 7.41
C VAL A 168 -11.78 -9.28 7.23
N HIS A 169 -12.21 -9.50 5.98
CA HIS A 169 -13.58 -9.89 5.68
C HIS A 169 -13.70 -11.02 4.64
N PRO A 170 -13.05 -12.17 4.86
CA PRO A 170 -13.04 -13.28 3.90
C PRO A 170 -14.45 -13.83 3.65
N MET A 171 -15.22 -14.06 4.71
CA MET A 171 -16.59 -14.59 4.60
C MET A 171 -17.54 -13.62 3.90
N ARG A 172 -17.45 -12.33 4.20
CA ARG A 172 -18.27 -11.32 3.50
C ARG A 172 -18.00 -11.31 2.01
N ASN A 173 -16.72 -11.38 1.62
CA ASN A 173 -16.34 -11.37 0.21
C ASN A 173 -16.89 -12.59 -0.55
N ARG A 174 -17.02 -13.75 0.10
CA ARG A 174 -17.70 -14.92 -0.48
C ARG A 174 -19.17 -14.65 -0.76
N TYR A 175 -19.89 -14.04 0.20
CA TYR A 175 -21.29 -13.65 -0.04
C TYR A 175 -21.41 -12.61 -1.15
N LEU A 176 -20.54 -11.60 -1.18
CA LEU A 176 -20.54 -10.59 -2.25
C LEU A 176 -20.33 -11.22 -3.63
N ALA A 177 -19.44 -12.21 -3.74
CA ALA A 177 -19.24 -12.96 -4.98
C ALA A 177 -20.50 -13.76 -5.38
N GLN A 178 -21.21 -14.35 -4.42
CA GLN A 178 -22.50 -15.01 -4.70
C GLN A 178 -23.55 -14.02 -5.22
N LEU A 179 -23.61 -12.79 -4.66
CA LEU A 179 -24.56 -11.76 -5.10
C LEU A 179 -24.35 -11.36 -6.58
N LEU A 180 -23.13 -11.44 -7.10
CA LEU A 180 -22.86 -11.12 -8.52
C LEU A 180 -23.60 -12.05 -9.49
N SER A 181 -24.02 -13.24 -9.06
CA SER A 181 -24.88 -14.12 -9.88
C SER A 181 -26.26 -13.52 -10.19
N LEU A 182 -26.65 -12.45 -9.49
CA LEU A 182 -27.92 -11.74 -9.66
C LEU A 182 -27.83 -10.55 -10.62
N GLN A 183 -26.64 -10.16 -11.06
CA GLN A 183 -26.39 -8.91 -11.79
C GLN A 183 -27.14 -8.78 -13.13
N ASP A 184 -27.40 -9.89 -13.80
CA ASP A 184 -28.09 -9.89 -15.11
C ASP A 184 -29.61 -9.68 -14.96
N ARG A 185 -30.15 -9.83 -13.75
CA ARG A 185 -31.58 -9.78 -13.45
C ARG A 185 -31.97 -8.61 -12.55
N TYR A 186 -31.04 -8.15 -11.73
CA TYR A 186 -31.28 -7.14 -10.70
C TYR A 186 -30.18 -6.08 -10.71
N ARG A 187 -30.55 -4.84 -10.36
CA ARG A 187 -29.61 -3.72 -10.26
C ARG A 187 -28.86 -3.78 -8.94
N LEU A 188 -27.60 -4.20 -8.99
CA LEU A 188 -26.72 -4.30 -7.84
C LEU A 188 -25.86 -3.05 -7.68
N LEU A 189 -25.74 -2.54 -6.45
CA LEU A 189 -24.71 -1.58 -6.06
C LEU A 189 -23.80 -2.23 -5.01
N LEU A 190 -22.61 -2.66 -5.42
CA LEU A 190 -21.61 -3.22 -4.51
C LEU A 190 -20.37 -2.33 -4.56
N ARG A 191 -20.09 -1.56 -3.51
CA ARG A 191 -19.00 -0.56 -3.50
C ARG A 191 -18.21 -0.55 -2.20
N HIS A 192 -17.03 0.05 -2.25
CA HIS A 192 -16.21 0.40 -1.10
C HIS A 192 -15.78 1.87 -1.21
N GLY A 193 -15.44 2.50 -0.08
CA GLY A 193 -14.91 3.86 -0.07
C GLY A 193 -15.92 4.97 -0.42
N VAL A 194 -17.21 4.72 -0.22
CA VAL A 194 -18.28 5.74 -0.35
C VAL A 194 -18.63 6.23 1.05
N TRP A 195 -18.72 7.55 1.24
CA TRP A 195 -18.85 8.20 2.54
C TRP A 195 -19.86 9.35 2.48
N GLY A 196 -20.25 9.88 3.65
CA GLY A 196 -21.06 11.11 3.75
C GLY A 196 -22.40 11.02 3.05
N ASP A 197 -22.79 12.10 2.36
CA ASP A 197 -24.07 12.19 1.66
C ASP A 197 -24.22 11.12 0.57
N ASP A 198 -23.17 10.80 -0.19
CA ASP A 198 -23.22 9.76 -1.23
C ASP A 198 -23.56 8.39 -0.65
N TYR A 199 -23.03 8.08 0.54
CA TYR A 199 -23.38 6.86 1.27
C TYR A 199 -24.84 6.87 1.69
N ARG A 200 -25.32 7.97 2.30
CA ARG A 200 -26.74 8.10 2.69
C ARG A 200 -27.67 7.97 1.48
N HIS A 201 -27.36 8.65 0.37
CA HIS A 201 -28.16 8.62 -0.86
C HIS A 201 -28.24 7.20 -1.42
N ALA A 202 -27.12 6.48 -1.48
CA ALA A 202 -27.11 5.10 -1.94
C ALA A 202 -28.00 4.20 -1.09
N LEU A 203 -27.99 4.34 0.25
CA LEU A 203 -28.88 3.57 1.13
C LEU A 203 -30.36 3.93 0.89
N ASN A 204 -30.71 5.22 0.76
CA ASN A 204 -32.07 5.67 0.46
C ASN A 204 -32.58 5.20 -0.92
N GLN A 205 -31.67 5.02 -1.88
CA GLN A 205 -31.98 4.54 -3.23
C GLN A 205 -32.02 3.02 -3.33
N SER A 206 -31.94 2.29 -2.22
CA SER A 206 -31.84 0.83 -2.19
C SER A 206 -33.10 0.16 -1.66
N ARG A 207 -33.60 -0.86 -2.36
CA ARG A 207 -34.71 -1.70 -1.87
C ARG A 207 -34.25 -2.61 -0.73
N ILE A 208 -33.14 -3.29 -0.93
CA ILE A 208 -32.53 -4.20 0.04
C ILE A 208 -31.09 -3.75 0.28
N VAL A 209 -30.69 -3.66 1.55
CA VAL A 209 -29.29 -3.53 1.93
C VAL A 209 -28.83 -4.84 2.54
N PHE A 210 -27.84 -5.45 1.88
CA PHE A 210 -27.16 -6.62 2.37
C PHE A 210 -26.13 -6.23 3.43
N ASN A 211 -26.05 -7.00 4.51
CA ASN A 211 -25.03 -6.82 5.53
C ASN A 211 -24.49 -8.18 6.00
N TYR A 212 -23.17 -8.26 6.15
CA TYR A 212 -22.50 -9.36 6.85
C TYR A 212 -21.49 -8.75 7.84
N THR A 213 -21.62 -9.08 9.12
CA THR A 213 -20.79 -8.50 10.18
C THR A 213 -19.47 -9.26 10.36
N ILE A 214 -18.48 -8.62 10.98
CA ILE A 214 -17.13 -9.21 11.15
C ILE A 214 -17.08 -10.23 12.30
N CYS A 215 -17.74 -9.92 13.41
CA CYS A 215 -17.69 -10.70 14.65
C CYS A 215 -19.07 -11.18 15.10
N GLN A 216 -20.06 -11.27 14.20
CA GLN A 216 -21.45 -11.66 14.52
C GLN A 216 -22.14 -10.69 15.49
N VAL A 217 -21.70 -9.43 15.54
CA VAL A 217 -22.27 -8.37 16.38
C VAL A 217 -22.74 -7.23 15.51
N MET A 218 -23.69 -6.42 15.98
CA MET A 218 -24.27 -5.35 15.18
C MET A 218 -23.22 -4.31 14.79
N ASN A 219 -23.20 -3.93 13.52
CA ASN A 219 -22.36 -2.85 13.00
C ASN A 219 -23.24 -1.65 12.59
N MET A 220 -22.63 -0.52 12.25
CA MET A 220 -23.34 0.70 11.85
C MET A 220 -24.35 0.46 10.72
N ARG A 221 -23.97 -0.28 9.66
CA ARG A 221 -24.84 -0.55 8.50
C ARG A 221 -26.16 -1.21 8.88
N ALA A 222 -26.17 -2.07 9.90
CA ALA A 222 -27.37 -2.73 10.38
C ALA A 222 -28.39 -1.75 10.99
N TYR A 223 -27.95 -0.58 11.44
CA TYR A 223 -28.82 0.51 11.90
C TYR A 223 -29.13 1.49 10.77
N GLU A 224 -28.12 1.86 9.99
CA GLU A 224 -28.21 2.90 8.95
C GLU A 224 -29.15 2.50 7.81
N ALA A 225 -29.14 1.23 7.39
CA ALA A 225 -29.99 0.76 6.31
C ALA A 225 -31.49 0.90 6.62
N PRO A 226 -32.00 0.39 7.77
CA PRO A 226 -33.37 0.66 8.19
C PRO A 226 -33.63 2.15 8.41
N ALA A 227 -32.67 2.94 8.90
CA ALA A 227 -32.85 4.38 9.14
C ALA A 227 -33.09 5.17 7.84
N CYS A 228 -32.52 4.71 6.72
CA CYS A 228 -32.79 5.20 5.38
C CYS A 228 -34.02 4.55 4.72
N GLY A 229 -34.70 3.60 5.39
CA GLY A 229 -35.90 2.93 4.90
C GLY A 229 -35.66 1.74 3.98
N ALA A 230 -34.43 1.24 3.86
CA ALA A 230 -34.14 0.02 3.11
C ALA A 230 -34.42 -1.24 3.95
N LEU A 231 -34.78 -2.35 3.29
CA LEU A 231 -34.91 -3.64 3.96
C LEU A 231 -33.52 -4.18 4.32
N LEU A 232 -33.24 -4.37 5.61
CA LEU A 232 -32.00 -4.99 6.09
C LEU A 232 -32.03 -6.51 5.92
N PHE A 233 -31.00 -7.03 5.25
CA PHE A 233 -30.62 -8.44 5.30
C PHE A 233 -29.36 -8.60 6.15
N ILE A 234 -29.37 -9.52 7.11
CA ILE A 234 -28.25 -9.76 8.03
C ILE A 234 -28.12 -11.24 8.41
N GLU A 235 -26.91 -11.70 8.71
CA GLU A 235 -26.65 -13.11 8.98
C GLU A 235 -27.41 -13.64 10.21
N GLU A 236 -27.99 -14.84 10.11
CA GLU A 236 -28.86 -15.40 11.14
C GLU A 236 -28.16 -15.73 12.46
N ASN A 237 -26.83 -15.91 12.42
CA ASN A 237 -25.98 -16.19 13.57
C ASN A 237 -25.46 -14.92 14.26
N ASN A 238 -25.92 -13.74 13.83
CA ASN A 238 -25.66 -12.50 14.55
C ASN A 238 -26.24 -12.58 15.99
N LEU A 239 -25.39 -12.28 16.96
CA LEU A 239 -25.64 -12.42 18.40
C LEU A 239 -26.54 -11.31 18.95
N GLU A 240 -26.65 -10.18 18.26
CA GLU A 240 -27.28 -8.96 18.78
C GLU A 240 -28.53 -8.56 18.00
N VAL A 241 -28.66 -8.94 16.73
CA VAL A 241 -29.76 -8.51 15.84
C VAL A 241 -31.14 -8.75 16.46
N ARG A 242 -31.32 -9.87 17.18
CA ARG A 242 -32.61 -10.25 17.80
C ARG A 242 -32.96 -9.43 19.04
N ASN A 243 -32.04 -8.63 19.56
CA ASN A 243 -32.31 -7.66 20.63
C ASN A 243 -32.99 -6.39 20.10
N ILE A 244 -33.01 -6.21 18.78
CA ILE A 244 -33.51 -5.00 18.11
C ILE A 244 -34.60 -5.36 17.11
N PHE A 245 -34.31 -6.28 16.18
CA PHE A 245 -35.19 -6.64 15.07
C PHE A 245 -35.76 -8.06 15.21
N THR A 246 -36.90 -8.28 14.58
CA THR A 246 -37.54 -9.60 14.46
C THR A 246 -37.47 -10.07 13.00
N ASP A 247 -37.02 -11.31 12.79
CA ASP A 247 -36.92 -11.92 11.46
C ASP A 247 -38.28 -11.93 10.75
N ARG A 248 -38.28 -11.55 9.47
CA ARG A 248 -39.44 -11.39 8.56
C ARG A 248 -40.52 -10.44 9.07
N VAL A 249 -40.23 -9.62 10.07
CA VAL A 249 -41.13 -8.59 10.58
C VAL A 249 -40.49 -7.21 10.45
N SER A 250 -39.22 -7.07 10.82
CA SER A 250 -38.50 -5.77 10.76
C SER A 250 -37.08 -5.89 10.17
N CYS A 251 -36.67 -7.09 9.77
CA CYS A 251 -35.44 -7.42 9.03
C CYS A 251 -35.61 -8.80 8.39
N VAL A 252 -34.66 -9.24 7.56
CA VAL A 252 -34.59 -10.62 7.07
C VAL A 252 -33.27 -11.24 7.49
N LEU A 253 -33.34 -12.38 8.19
CA LEU A 253 -32.17 -13.16 8.55
C LEU A 253 -31.87 -14.21 7.47
N TYR A 254 -30.59 -14.39 7.15
CA TYR A 254 -30.16 -15.32 6.10
C TYR A 254 -28.93 -16.15 6.50
N ASN A 255 -28.68 -17.19 5.73
CA ASN A 255 -27.43 -17.96 5.70
C ASN A 255 -27.02 -18.26 4.25
N GLU A 256 -25.88 -18.94 4.07
CA GLU A 256 -25.35 -19.28 2.76
C GLU A 256 -26.32 -20.10 1.89
N ALA A 257 -27.13 -20.98 2.49
CA ALA A 257 -28.03 -21.85 1.73
C ALA A 257 -29.31 -21.13 1.25
N ASN A 258 -29.72 -20.03 1.90
CA ASN A 258 -31.00 -19.38 1.63
C ASN A 258 -30.91 -17.91 1.17
N LEU A 259 -29.71 -17.29 1.18
CA LEU A 259 -29.54 -15.88 0.81
C LEU A 259 -30.13 -15.56 -0.56
N ILE A 260 -29.72 -16.30 -1.60
CA ILE A 260 -30.16 -16.04 -2.98
C ILE A 260 -31.67 -16.26 -3.13
N PRO A 261 -32.26 -17.40 -2.70
CA PRO A 261 -33.71 -17.59 -2.72
C PRO A 261 -34.50 -16.50 -1.97
N LEU A 262 -34.03 -16.03 -0.82
CA LEU A 262 -34.70 -14.97 -0.05
C LEU A 262 -34.66 -13.63 -0.80
N LEU A 263 -33.51 -13.26 -1.38
CA LEU A 263 -33.40 -12.04 -2.17
C LEU A 263 -34.37 -12.03 -3.35
N GLU A 264 -34.44 -13.13 -4.10
CA GLU A 264 -35.38 -13.27 -5.23
C GLU A 264 -36.84 -13.23 -4.78
N TYR A 265 -37.16 -13.86 -3.64
CA TYR A 265 -38.50 -13.83 -3.07
C TYR A 265 -38.90 -12.39 -2.75
N TYR A 266 -38.12 -11.65 -1.95
CA TYR A 266 -38.52 -10.30 -1.54
C TYR A 266 -38.45 -9.26 -2.66
N LEU A 267 -37.61 -9.47 -3.69
CA LEU A 267 -37.61 -8.62 -4.90
C LEU A 267 -38.81 -8.88 -5.82
N SER A 268 -39.49 -10.03 -5.66
CA SER A 268 -40.76 -10.33 -6.36
C SER A 268 -42.02 -10.08 -5.51
N HIS A 269 -41.87 -9.78 -4.21
CA HIS A 269 -42.95 -9.55 -3.24
C HIS A 269 -42.85 -8.13 -2.65
N GLU A 270 -43.01 -7.12 -3.50
CA GLU A 270 -42.73 -5.71 -3.17
C GLU A 270 -43.53 -5.18 -1.97
N ASP A 271 -44.82 -5.51 -1.85
CA ASP A 271 -45.67 -5.04 -0.75
C ASP A 271 -45.21 -5.62 0.60
N GLU A 272 -44.86 -6.91 0.63
CA GLU A 272 -44.33 -7.59 1.82
C GLU A 272 -42.96 -7.02 2.20
N ARG A 273 -42.06 -6.88 1.21
CA ARG A 273 -40.73 -6.28 1.38
C ARG A 273 -40.83 -4.87 1.98
N ALA A 274 -41.68 -4.02 1.40
CA ALA A 274 -41.86 -2.64 1.83
C ALA A 274 -42.46 -2.55 3.24
N ALA A 275 -43.40 -3.45 3.59
CA ALA A 275 -43.95 -3.52 4.95
C ALA A 275 -42.88 -3.87 6.01
N ILE A 276 -42.01 -4.83 5.71
CA ILE A 276 -40.91 -5.21 6.62
C ILE A 276 -39.88 -4.08 6.72
N ALA A 277 -39.53 -3.42 5.62
CA ALA A 277 -38.62 -2.28 5.61
C ALA A 277 -39.16 -1.11 6.45
N GLU A 278 -40.47 -0.84 6.35
CA GLU A 278 -41.12 0.20 7.14
C GLU A 278 -41.11 -0.15 8.63
N ALA A 279 -41.43 -1.39 9.00
CA ALA A 279 -41.33 -1.84 10.38
C ALA A 279 -39.89 -1.74 10.92
N GLY A 280 -38.88 -2.08 10.10
CA GLY A 280 -37.46 -1.88 10.42
C GLY A 280 -37.12 -0.42 10.69
N TYR A 281 -37.58 0.49 9.83
CA TYR A 281 -37.41 1.94 10.01
C TYR A 281 -38.01 2.44 11.33
N GLN A 282 -39.22 2.01 11.68
CA GLN A 282 -39.89 2.41 12.93
C GLN A 282 -39.15 1.89 14.16
N VAL A 283 -38.67 0.64 14.13
CA VAL A 283 -37.89 0.03 15.21
C VAL A 283 -36.59 0.81 15.44
N VAL A 284 -35.84 1.08 14.38
CA VAL A 284 -34.49 1.65 14.50
C VAL A 284 -34.46 3.07 15.05
N GLN A 285 -35.56 3.85 14.93
CA GLN A 285 -35.63 5.21 15.51
C GLN A 285 -35.35 5.26 17.03
N ASN A 286 -35.50 4.14 17.72
CA ASN A 286 -35.20 4.02 19.15
C ASN A 286 -33.72 3.68 19.46
N TYR A 287 -32.87 3.60 18.44
CA TYR A 287 -31.50 3.10 18.50
C TYR A 287 -30.52 4.03 17.76
N SER A 288 -30.80 5.34 17.72
CA SER A 288 -29.79 6.33 17.34
C SER A 288 -28.65 6.38 18.36
N TYR A 289 -27.51 6.95 17.98
CA TYR A 289 -26.37 7.14 18.89
C TYR A 289 -26.74 7.82 20.22
N GLU A 290 -27.56 8.87 20.17
CA GLU A 290 -28.05 9.56 21.38
C GLU A 290 -28.83 8.62 22.30
N ARG A 291 -29.79 7.86 21.75
CA ARG A 291 -30.57 6.85 22.50
C ARG A 291 -29.69 5.72 23.02
N HIS A 292 -28.61 5.44 22.33
CA HIS A 292 -27.68 4.39 22.71
C HIS A 292 -26.78 4.81 23.86
N PHE A 293 -26.33 6.07 23.83
CA PHE A 293 -25.63 6.70 24.94
C PHE A 293 -26.53 6.83 26.17
N GLU A 294 -27.82 7.16 26.03
CA GLU A 294 -28.80 7.12 27.14
C GLU A 294 -28.83 5.74 27.85
N ARG A 295 -28.63 4.64 27.10
CA ARG A 295 -28.57 3.30 27.66
C ARG A 295 -27.25 3.06 28.40
N LEU A 296 -26.13 3.58 27.89
CA LEU A 296 -24.84 3.55 28.58
C LEU A 296 -24.93 4.28 29.93
N LEU A 297 -25.56 5.45 29.96
CA LEU A 297 -25.72 6.25 31.18
C LEU A 297 -26.45 5.49 32.30
N LYS A 298 -27.34 4.55 31.95
CA LYS A 298 -28.01 3.67 32.93
C LYS A 298 -27.07 2.63 33.57
N LEU A 299 -25.95 2.32 32.92
CA LEU A 299 -24.93 1.39 33.42
C LEU A 299 -23.88 2.11 34.29
N VAL A 300 -23.72 3.43 34.16
CA VAL A 300 -22.73 4.22 34.90
C VAL A 300 -22.81 4.03 36.42
N PRO A 301 -23.99 4.03 37.08
CA PRO A 301 -24.07 3.78 38.52
C PRO A 301 -23.46 2.45 38.95
N SER A 302 -23.58 1.40 38.12
CA SER A 302 -22.97 0.10 38.40
C SER A 302 -21.45 0.15 38.26
N VAL A 303 -20.93 0.89 37.28
CA VAL A 303 -19.47 1.11 37.15
C VAL A 303 -18.92 1.81 38.39
N LEU A 304 -19.58 2.90 38.81
CA LEU A 304 -19.17 3.68 39.99
C LEU A 304 -19.19 2.85 41.29
N ALA A 305 -20.20 1.99 41.46
CA ALA A 305 -20.34 1.13 42.64
C ALA A 305 -19.30 0.00 42.69
N ASN A 306 -18.78 -0.42 41.54
CA ASN A 306 -17.86 -1.56 41.42
C ASN A 306 -16.41 -1.13 41.17
N ARG A 307 -16.01 0.09 41.60
CA ARG A 307 -14.62 0.54 41.51
C ARG A 307 -13.68 -0.49 42.15
N LEU A 308 -12.66 -0.91 41.40
CA LEU A 308 -11.71 -1.90 41.87
C LEU A 308 -10.74 -1.27 42.87
N ALA A 309 -10.50 -1.96 43.99
CA ALA A 309 -9.49 -1.55 44.96
C ALA A 309 -8.06 -1.67 44.39
N THR A 310 -7.85 -2.62 43.48
CA THR A 310 -6.60 -2.83 42.75
C THR A 310 -6.97 -3.34 41.37
N ARG A 311 -6.44 -2.69 40.33
CA ARG A 311 -6.72 -3.04 38.94
C ARG A 311 -5.81 -4.21 38.52
N PRO A 312 -6.28 -5.20 37.72
CA PRO A 312 -5.48 -6.38 37.38
C PRO A 312 -4.11 -6.06 36.76
N ILE A 313 -3.97 -4.95 36.02
CA ILE A 313 -2.69 -4.57 35.42
C ILE A 313 -1.61 -4.20 36.45
N GLN A 314 -2.00 -3.81 37.67
CA GLN A 314 -1.05 -3.37 38.71
C GLN A 314 -0.20 -4.53 39.25
N THR A 315 -0.63 -5.78 39.04
CA THR A 315 0.19 -6.96 39.36
C THR A 315 1.28 -7.22 38.32
N GLN A 316 1.24 -6.55 37.16
CA GLN A 316 2.24 -6.69 36.11
C GLN A 316 3.46 -5.78 36.36
N HIS A 317 4.62 -6.23 35.90
CA HIS A 317 5.86 -5.48 36.00
C HIS A 317 5.74 -4.09 35.33
N PRO A 318 6.24 -2.99 35.95
CA PRO A 318 6.15 -1.64 35.38
C PRO A 318 6.64 -1.51 33.93
N LEU A 319 7.70 -2.24 33.56
CA LEU A 319 8.25 -2.24 32.20
C LEU A 319 7.28 -2.83 31.18
N ARG A 320 6.54 -3.89 31.52
CA ARG A 320 5.50 -4.46 30.63
C ARG A 320 4.38 -3.47 30.38
N ARG A 321 3.94 -2.76 31.42
CA ARG A 321 2.92 -1.70 31.29
C ARG A 321 3.37 -0.61 30.32
N ARG A 322 4.62 -0.16 30.45
CA ARG A 322 5.23 0.85 29.58
C ARG A 322 5.34 0.35 28.14
N LEU A 323 5.73 -0.92 27.93
CA LEU A 323 5.76 -1.55 26.61
C LEU A 323 4.38 -1.58 25.94
N TYR A 324 3.32 -1.97 26.67
CA TYR A 324 1.97 -2.00 26.10
C TYR A 324 1.48 -0.61 25.68
N ALA A 325 1.74 0.41 26.50
CA ALA A 325 1.43 1.79 26.14
C ALA A 325 2.19 2.23 24.89
N MET A 326 3.50 1.96 24.81
CA MET A 326 4.31 2.33 23.64
C MET A 326 3.90 1.58 22.36
N ASN A 327 3.53 0.30 22.47
CA ASN A 327 2.99 -0.45 21.35
C ASN A 327 1.74 0.21 20.78
N GLN A 328 0.81 0.60 21.67
CA GLN A 328 -0.39 1.30 21.24
C GLN A 328 -0.07 2.65 20.57
N ILE A 329 0.87 3.42 21.12
CA ILE A 329 1.31 4.66 20.47
C ILE A 329 1.83 4.37 19.06
N ALA A 330 2.74 3.40 18.92
CA ALA A 330 3.28 2.98 17.63
C ALA A 330 2.21 2.44 16.66
N ALA A 331 1.14 1.83 17.18
CA ALA A 331 0.02 1.32 16.39
C ALA A 331 -1.03 2.38 16.01
N SER A 332 -1.16 3.44 16.81
CA SER A 332 -2.25 4.43 16.71
C SER A 332 -2.08 5.47 15.60
N ASN A 333 -0.86 6.00 15.37
CA ASN A 333 -0.61 6.97 14.29
C ASN A 333 0.89 7.11 13.98
N ARG A 334 1.27 7.30 12.70
CA ARG A 334 2.66 7.48 12.24
C ARG A 334 3.35 8.69 12.88
N SER A 335 2.61 9.78 13.15
CA SER A 335 3.13 10.94 13.89
C SER A 335 3.38 10.63 15.37
N GLY A 336 2.51 9.84 15.99
CA GLY A 336 2.70 9.32 17.35
C GLY A 336 3.92 8.41 17.46
N SER A 337 4.18 7.60 16.44
CA SER A 337 5.32 6.68 16.40
C SER A 337 6.68 7.37 16.45
N LEU A 338 6.88 8.47 15.71
CA LEU A 338 8.14 9.23 15.72
C LEU A 338 8.41 9.87 17.08
N SER A 339 7.36 10.33 17.74
CA SER A 339 7.46 10.92 19.08
C SER A 339 7.79 9.88 20.17
N ALA A 340 7.32 8.63 19.99
CA ALA A 340 7.57 7.53 20.90
C ALA A 340 9.01 7.00 20.84
N VAL A 341 9.75 7.27 19.75
CA VAL A 341 11.13 6.78 19.55
C VAL A 341 12.03 7.11 20.75
N SER A 342 11.94 8.33 21.28
CA SER A 342 12.73 8.74 22.45
C SER A 342 12.40 7.93 23.71
N SER A 343 11.11 7.74 24.00
CA SER A 343 10.63 6.96 25.15
C SER A 343 10.91 5.47 24.98
N LEU A 344 10.86 4.96 23.76
CA LEU A 344 11.23 3.60 23.38
C LEU A 344 12.73 3.35 23.52
N ASP A 345 13.58 4.30 23.13
CA ASP A 345 15.05 4.18 23.31
C ASP A 345 15.46 4.27 24.79
N GLU A 346 14.84 5.16 25.57
CA GLU A 346 15.04 5.20 27.02
C GLU A 346 14.69 3.84 27.66
N LEU A 347 13.53 3.28 27.30
CA LEU A 347 13.09 1.98 27.80
C LEU A 347 14.01 0.84 27.34
N ARG A 348 14.50 0.89 26.09
CA ARG A 348 15.51 -0.04 25.56
C ARG A 348 16.79 0.01 26.40
N ARG A 349 17.29 1.21 26.72
CA ARG A 349 18.50 1.40 27.54
C ARG A 349 18.31 0.91 28.98
N GLU A 350 17.17 1.18 29.59
CA GLU A 350 16.81 0.65 30.92
C GLU A 350 16.80 -0.89 30.93
N LEU A 351 16.15 -1.52 29.95
CA LEU A 351 16.08 -2.98 29.84
C LEU A 351 17.43 -3.64 29.54
N GLY A 352 18.24 -3.00 28.70
CA GLY A 352 19.60 -3.48 28.37
C GLY A 352 20.53 -3.53 29.59
N GLN A 353 20.25 -2.76 30.65
CA GLN A 353 21.03 -2.77 31.90
C GLN A 353 20.58 -3.86 32.89
N CYS A 354 19.39 -4.44 32.70
CA CYS A 354 18.75 -5.37 33.64
C CYS A 354 18.62 -6.81 33.08
N LEU A 355 19.53 -7.23 32.19
CA LEU A 355 19.41 -8.47 31.41
C LEU A 355 19.18 -9.75 32.26
N GLY A 356 17.90 -10.14 32.34
CA GLY A 356 17.40 -11.48 32.70
C GLY A 356 16.52 -12.05 31.56
N GLN A 357 16.08 -13.31 31.69
CA GLN A 357 15.33 -13.99 30.61
C GLN A 357 13.97 -13.33 30.30
N GLU A 358 13.27 -12.79 31.30
CA GLU A 358 12.01 -12.05 31.08
C GLU A 358 12.27 -10.71 30.36
N GLN A 359 13.27 -9.96 30.81
CA GLN A 359 13.67 -8.65 30.24
C GLN A 359 14.15 -8.76 28.79
N LEU A 360 14.67 -9.92 28.40
CA LEU A 360 15.08 -10.21 27.03
C LEU A 360 13.91 -10.13 26.04
N TRP A 361 12.74 -10.62 26.43
CA TRP A 361 11.56 -10.66 25.56
C TRP A 361 10.97 -9.27 25.39
N GLU A 362 10.90 -8.50 26.47
CA GLU A 362 10.45 -7.12 26.42
C GLU A 362 11.41 -6.25 25.59
N LEU A 363 12.73 -6.45 25.75
CA LEU A 363 13.73 -5.78 24.93
C LEU A 363 13.55 -6.14 23.45
N ASN A 364 13.37 -7.41 23.13
CA ASN A 364 13.19 -7.86 21.76
C ASN A 364 11.91 -7.29 21.11
N ALA A 365 10.79 -7.25 21.85
CA ALA A 365 9.56 -6.62 21.40
C ALA A 365 9.76 -5.12 21.12
N LEU A 366 10.52 -4.40 21.95
CA LEU A 366 10.85 -2.99 21.70
C LEU A 366 11.70 -2.78 20.46
N LEU A 367 12.70 -3.64 20.24
CA LEU A 367 13.54 -3.55 19.04
C LEU A 367 12.69 -3.73 17.78
N VAL A 368 11.70 -4.63 17.82
CA VAL A 368 10.73 -4.82 16.75
C VAL A 368 9.86 -3.59 16.52
N ILE A 369 9.36 -2.95 17.59
CA ILE A 369 8.57 -1.71 17.46
C ILE A 369 9.41 -0.58 16.86
N LEU A 370 10.66 -0.42 17.29
CA LEU A 370 11.55 0.67 16.88
C LEU A 370 11.99 0.56 15.42
N PHE A 371 12.21 -0.66 14.96
CA PHE A 371 12.89 -0.94 13.71
C PHE A 371 12.26 -0.30 12.44
N PRO A 372 10.93 -0.34 12.21
CA PRO A 372 10.32 0.30 11.05
C PRO A 372 10.50 1.83 10.99
N TYR A 373 10.82 2.46 12.13
CA TYR A 373 10.93 3.92 12.24
C TYR A 373 12.36 4.43 12.06
N VAL A 374 13.35 3.55 11.88
CA VAL A 374 14.76 3.94 11.81
C VAL A 374 15.05 4.74 10.54
N ASP A 375 14.52 4.33 9.38
CA ASP A 375 14.72 5.04 8.11
C ASP A 375 13.97 6.39 8.07
N GLU A 376 12.80 6.45 8.70
CA GLU A 376 12.01 7.69 8.78
C GLU A 376 12.62 8.70 9.76
N ALA A 377 13.13 8.24 10.91
CA ALA A 377 13.77 9.09 11.92
C ALA A 377 15.11 9.67 11.46
N GLN A 378 15.86 8.96 10.61
CA GLN A 378 17.12 9.44 10.03
C GLN A 378 16.96 10.75 9.23
N ASN A 379 15.79 10.96 8.62
CA ASN A 379 15.50 12.14 7.80
C ASN A 379 14.93 13.33 8.59
N LEU A 380 14.58 13.16 9.87
CA LEU A 380 13.81 14.16 10.61
C LEU A 380 14.60 14.92 11.68
N THR A 381 15.57 14.30 12.38
CA THR A 381 16.48 15.04 13.30
C THR A 381 17.62 14.15 13.88
N PRO A 382 18.85 14.66 14.09
CA PRO A 382 19.96 13.88 14.66
C PRO A 382 19.74 13.33 16.08
N ALA A 383 18.84 13.93 16.86
CA ALA A 383 18.55 13.54 18.24
C ALA A 383 17.78 12.20 18.38
N TYR A 384 17.28 11.65 17.26
CA TYR A 384 16.45 10.43 17.23
C TYR A 384 17.08 9.29 16.42
N GLN A 385 18.37 9.41 16.06
CA GLN A 385 19.09 8.36 15.35
C GLN A 385 19.45 7.22 16.32
N VAL A 386 18.64 6.15 16.34
CA VAL A 386 19.09 4.87 16.88
C VAL A 386 19.96 4.22 15.80
N PRO A 387 21.27 3.98 16.01
CA PRO A 387 22.11 3.37 15.00
C PRO A 387 21.59 1.97 14.65
N MET A 388 21.41 1.71 13.36
CA MET A 388 20.91 0.42 12.87
C MET A 388 21.80 -0.76 13.35
N THR A 389 23.09 -0.50 13.51
CA THR A 389 24.07 -1.44 14.07
C THR A 389 23.78 -1.82 15.53
N GLU A 390 23.24 -0.90 16.34
CA GLU A 390 22.84 -1.21 17.73
C GLU A 390 21.60 -2.09 17.78
N LEU A 391 20.63 -1.88 16.88
CA LEU A 391 19.43 -2.72 16.78
C LEU A 391 19.80 -4.15 16.38
N GLN A 392 20.65 -4.29 15.35
CA GLN A 392 21.18 -5.57 14.92
C GLN A 392 21.92 -6.30 16.06
N GLN A 393 22.83 -5.61 16.76
CA GLN A 393 23.53 -6.17 17.92
C GLN A 393 22.57 -6.61 19.03
N GLY A 394 21.47 -5.89 19.24
CA GLY A 394 20.41 -6.25 20.18
C GLY A 394 19.72 -7.57 19.81
N PHE A 395 19.32 -7.73 18.55
CA PHE A 395 18.72 -8.98 18.06
C PHE A 395 19.71 -10.17 18.12
N GLU A 396 20.96 -9.94 17.74
CA GLU A 396 22.01 -10.96 17.86
C GLU A 396 22.26 -11.36 19.32
N ALA A 397 22.31 -10.38 20.24
CA ALA A 397 22.47 -10.66 21.66
C ALA A 397 21.28 -11.47 22.20
N ALA A 398 20.06 -11.14 21.78
CA ALA A 398 18.86 -11.88 22.17
C ALA A 398 18.91 -13.35 21.73
N THR A 399 19.28 -13.61 20.48
CA THR A 399 19.39 -14.98 19.98
C THR A 399 20.58 -15.75 20.56
N ARG A 400 21.61 -15.08 21.09
CA ARG A 400 22.70 -15.73 21.85
C ARG A 400 22.27 -16.12 23.26
N LEU A 401 21.44 -15.29 23.90
CA LEU A 401 20.95 -15.52 25.26
C LEU A 401 19.89 -16.62 25.33
N ASP A 402 19.03 -16.72 24.31
CA ASP A 402 18.03 -17.79 24.18
C ASP A 402 18.03 -18.36 22.75
N PRO A 403 19.00 -19.24 22.42
CA PRO A 403 19.18 -19.76 21.07
C PRO A 403 18.08 -20.72 20.62
N SER A 404 17.30 -21.27 21.57
CA SER A 404 16.18 -22.19 21.35
C SER A 404 14.87 -21.48 20.97
N ASN A 405 14.83 -20.15 21.02
CA ASN A 405 13.59 -19.40 20.85
C ASN A 405 13.32 -19.08 19.37
N PRO A 406 12.28 -19.67 18.74
CA PRO A 406 11.98 -19.44 17.33
C PRO A 406 11.54 -18.00 17.03
N VAL A 407 10.93 -17.30 18.00
CA VAL A 407 10.47 -15.91 17.81
C VAL A 407 11.65 -14.94 17.75
N LEU A 408 12.63 -15.10 18.64
CA LEU A 408 13.85 -14.28 18.60
C LEU A 408 14.60 -14.47 17.27
N ARG A 409 14.65 -15.72 16.78
CA ARG A 409 15.25 -16.04 15.47
C ARG A 409 14.49 -15.39 14.31
N TYR A 410 13.16 -15.43 14.36
CA TYR A 410 12.31 -14.76 13.38
C TYR A 410 12.54 -13.24 13.34
N HIS A 411 12.57 -12.57 14.50
CA HIS A 411 12.83 -11.14 14.57
C HIS A 411 14.25 -10.76 14.11
N HIS A 412 15.25 -11.57 14.46
CA HIS A 412 16.59 -11.41 13.92
C HIS A 412 16.59 -11.54 12.39
N ALA A 413 15.87 -12.52 11.83
CA ALA A 413 15.77 -12.71 10.38
C ALA A 413 15.15 -11.51 9.66
N LEU A 414 14.09 -10.92 10.23
CA LEU A 414 13.46 -9.70 9.71
C LEU A 414 14.40 -8.51 9.70
N CYS A 415 15.18 -8.35 10.77
CA CYS A 415 16.22 -7.32 10.84
C CYS A 415 17.24 -7.51 9.71
N CYS A 416 17.76 -8.73 9.54
CA CYS A 416 18.70 -9.03 8.45
C CYS A 416 18.10 -8.82 7.06
N GLU A 417 16.85 -9.22 6.83
CA GLU A 417 16.15 -9.05 5.55
C GLU A 417 16.08 -7.58 5.14
N PHE A 418 15.67 -6.71 6.07
CA PHE A 418 15.60 -5.26 5.83
C PHE A 418 16.97 -4.63 5.58
N LEU A 419 18.01 -5.12 6.25
CA LEU A 419 19.39 -4.67 6.03
C LEU A 419 19.99 -5.16 4.71
N GLY A 420 19.24 -5.96 3.95
CA GLY A 420 19.73 -6.58 2.72
C GLY A 420 20.70 -7.75 2.94
N ASP A 421 20.90 -8.20 4.19
CA ASP A 421 21.67 -9.42 4.48
C ASP A 421 20.77 -10.65 4.29
N GLU A 422 20.48 -10.94 3.02
CA GLU A 422 19.63 -12.06 2.62
C GLU A 422 20.18 -13.42 3.07
N THR A 423 21.50 -13.56 3.19
CA THR A 423 22.13 -14.83 3.59
C THR A 423 21.83 -15.11 5.06
N GLN A 424 22.05 -14.12 5.92
CA GLN A 424 21.77 -14.27 7.35
C GLN A 424 20.26 -14.32 7.63
N ALA A 425 19.44 -13.61 6.84
CA ALA A 425 17.99 -13.69 6.91
C ALA A 425 17.50 -15.11 6.60
N LEU A 426 17.92 -15.70 5.47
CA LEU A 426 17.55 -17.08 5.10
C LEU A 426 17.97 -18.10 6.15
N TRP A 427 19.19 -17.97 6.69
CA TRP A 427 19.66 -18.85 7.76
C TRP A 427 18.79 -18.74 9.01
N SER A 428 18.52 -17.51 9.47
CA SER A 428 17.74 -17.25 10.69
C SER A 428 16.29 -17.70 10.55
N TYR A 429 15.67 -17.47 9.39
CA TYR A 429 14.33 -17.97 9.07
C TYR A 429 14.26 -19.49 9.06
N SER A 430 15.19 -20.14 8.37
CA SER A 430 15.23 -21.61 8.30
C SER A 430 15.40 -22.22 9.69
N HIS A 431 16.26 -21.62 10.52
CA HIS A 431 16.48 -22.09 11.87
C HIS A 431 15.26 -21.86 12.79
N ALA A 432 14.51 -20.78 12.61
CA ALA A 432 13.24 -20.58 13.32
C ALA A 432 12.23 -21.71 13.01
N ILE A 433 12.13 -22.14 11.74
CA ILE A 433 11.30 -23.30 11.34
C ILE A 433 11.80 -24.58 12.00
N GLU A 434 13.11 -24.83 12.00
CA GLU A 434 13.71 -26.02 12.63
C GLU A 434 13.39 -26.08 14.14
N LEU A 435 13.53 -24.97 14.85
CA LEU A 435 13.21 -24.89 16.28
C LEU A 435 11.73 -25.18 16.55
N MET A 436 10.83 -24.62 15.74
CA MET A 436 9.40 -24.96 15.85
C MET A 436 9.15 -26.44 15.57
N ALA A 437 9.78 -27.03 14.55
CA ALA A 437 9.67 -28.46 14.26
C ALA A 437 10.21 -29.36 15.40
N GLN A 438 11.18 -28.87 16.16
CA GLN A 438 11.74 -29.55 17.34
C GLN A 438 10.91 -29.39 18.63
N GLY A 439 9.74 -28.74 18.57
CA GLY A 439 8.84 -28.58 19.72
C GLY A 439 9.09 -27.31 20.55
N GLN A 440 9.93 -26.38 20.08
CA GLN A 440 10.18 -25.11 20.77
C GLN A 440 9.06 -24.07 20.57
N TRP A 441 7.91 -24.46 20.03
CA TRP A 441 6.79 -23.56 19.76
C TRP A 441 5.98 -23.14 20.99
N HIS A 442 6.17 -23.80 22.14
CA HIS A 442 5.46 -23.49 23.39
C HIS A 442 5.65 -22.03 23.86
N VAL A 443 6.71 -21.36 23.41
CA VAL A 443 6.96 -19.94 23.70
C VAL A 443 6.04 -18.99 22.94
N LEU A 444 5.38 -19.42 21.86
CA LEU A 444 4.50 -18.57 21.04
C LEU A 444 3.30 -18.06 21.84
N GLU A 445 2.77 -18.86 22.76
CA GLU A 445 1.69 -18.44 23.64
C GLU A 445 2.11 -17.36 24.63
N ALA A 446 3.32 -17.48 25.18
CA ALA A 446 3.91 -16.44 26.02
C ALA A 446 4.18 -15.16 25.22
N TYR A 447 4.49 -15.30 23.93
CA TYR A 447 4.69 -14.18 23.00
C TYR A 447 3.40 -13.62 22.43
N ARG A 448 2.21 -14.18 22.66
CA ARG A 448 0.96 -13.66 22.07
C ARG A 448 0.69 -12.19 22.43
N ASP A 449 1.11 -11.81 23.64
CA ASP A 449 0.95 -10.47 24.18
C ASP A 449 2.08 -9.53 23.70
N PHE A 450 3.12 -10.09 23.09
CA PHE A 450 4.29 -9.39 22.58
C PHE A 450 4.26 -9.39 21.04
N ILE A 451 4.54 -8.24 20.46
CA ILE A 451 4.33 -7.99 19.03
C ILE A 451 5.23 -8.92 18.23
N LEU A 452 4.62 -9.80 17.44
CA LEU A 452 5.20 -10.15 16.15
C LEU A 452 4.91 -8.97 15.21
N PRO A 453 5.86 -8.58 14.34
CA PRO A 453 6.02 -7.29 13.68
C PRO A 453 4.95 -7.08 12.61
N PHE A 454 3.72 -6.96 13.07
CA PHE A 454 2.62 -6.51 12.28
C PHE A 454 2.75 -5.01 12.29
N ASN A 455 3.59 -4.50 11.40
CA ASN A 455 3.65 -3.08 11.19
C ASN A 455 2.26 -2.63 10.77
N LYS A 456 1.49 -2.06 11.71
CA LYS A 456 0.18 -1.45 11.46
C LYS A 456 0.33 -0.15 10.66
N SER A 457 1.53 0.18 10.16
CA SER A 457 1.77 1.31 9.29
C SER A 457 0.92 1.21 8.03
N GLY A 458 -0.18 1.98 8.01
CA GLY A 458 -0.88 2.36 6.80
C GLY A 458 -1.68 1.24 6.14
N ARG A 459 -2.96 1.13 6.52
CA ARG A 459 -4.02 0.49 5.72
C ARG A 459 -3.84 -1.02 5.45
N GLY A 460 -3.98 -1.83 6.50
CA GLY A 460 -4.63 -3.15 6.40
C GLY A 460 -4.02 -4.22 5.50
N THR A 461 -2.72 -4.19 5.20
CA THR A 461 -2.09 -5.19 4.32
C THR A 461 -1.48 -6.39 5.04
N ASP A 462 -1.36 -6.38 6.37
CA ASP A 462 -0.76 -7.51 7.09
C ASP A 462 -1.81 -8.56 7.51
N GLN A 463 -2.16 -9.44 6.57
CA GLN A 463 -3.07 -10.55 6.82
C GLN A 463 -2.63 -11.44 7.98
N LEU A 464 -1.32 -11.56 8.24
CA LEU A 464 -0.85 -12.34 9.37
C LEU A 464 -1.29 -11.75 10.71
N ALA A 465 -1.30 -10.43 10.82
CA ALA A 465 -1.75 -9.72 12.02
C ALA A 465 -3.20 -10.03 12.36
N PHE A 466 -4.09 -9.89 11.38
CA PHE A 466 -5.51 -10.11 11.59
C PHE A 466 -5.81 -11.59 11.89
N GLU A 467 -5.13 -12.50 11.21
CA GLU A 467 -5.24 -13.94 11.47
C GLU A 467 -4.70 -14.33 12.85
N TRP A 468 -3.63 -13.67 13.30
CA TRP A 468 -3.06 -13.87 14.63
C TRP A 468 -4.02 -13.41 15.73
N GLU A 469 -4.57 -12.19 15.60
CA GLU A 469 -5.55 -11.66 16.54
C GLU A 469 -6.83 -12.50 16.54
N ARG A 470 -7.25 -13.01 15.37
CA ARG A 470 -8.37 -13.96 15.26
C ARG A 470 -8.12 -15.26 16.01
N ALA A 471 -7.01 -15.93 15.73
CA ALA A 471 -6.61 -17.15 16.43
C ALA A 471 -6.53 -16.91 17.95
N SER A 472 -6.08 -15.73 18.36
CA SER A 472 -6.00 -15.33 19.77
C SER A 472 -7.38 -15.35 20.43
N TYR A 473 -8.35 -14.58 19.91
CA TYR A 473 -9.65 -14.48 20.57
C TYR A 473 -10.49 -15.75 20.43
N GLU A 474 -10.38 -16.49 19.33
CA GLU A 474 -11.09 -17.77 19.13
C GLU A 474 -10.59 -18.84 20.11
N ALA A 475 -9.28 -18.89 20.36
CA ALA A 475 -8.71 -19.80 21.36
C ALA A 475 -9.19 -19.47 22.78
N PHE A 476 -9.30 -18.18 23.11
CA PHE A 476 -9.91 -17.75 24.38
C PHE A 476 -11.38 -18.19 24.46
N GLU A 477 -12.17 -17.89 23.43
CA GLU A 477 -13.59 -18.26 23.33
C GLU A 477 -13.82 -19.77 23.50
N GLN A 478 -12.92 -20.59 22.95
CA GLN A 478 -12.98 -22.05 23.01
C GLN A 478 -12.29 -22.66 24.25
N ASN A 479 -11.66 -21.83 25.09
CA ASN A 479 -10.84 -22.26 26.22
C ASN A 479 -9.75 -23.28 25.84
N CYS A 480 -9.07 -23.05 24.72
CA CYS A 480 -8.02 -23.91 24.17
C CYS A 480 -6.70 -23.14 23.94
N SER A 481 -5.64 -23.87 23.56
CA SER A 481 -4.35 -23.28 23.24
C SER A 481 -4.34 -22.72 21.82
N ALA A 482 -3.84 -21.50 21.63
CA ALA A 482 -3.65 -20.90 20.30
C ALA A 482 -2.33 -21.35 19.62
N SER A 483 -1.48 -22.08 20.35
CA SER A 483 -0.15 -22.49 19.87
C SER A 483 -0.17 -23.23 18.52
N PRO A 484 -1.07 -24.20 18.26
CA PRO A 484 -1.10 -24.91 16.98
C PRO A 484 -1.36 -23.96 15.79
N GLU A 485 -2.26 -23.01 15.96
CA GLU A 485 -2.62 -21.99 14.96
C GLU A 485 -1.46 -21.01 14.76
N TYR A 486 -0.81 -20.56 15.84
CA TYR A 486 0.36 -19.69 15.76
C TYR A 486 1.53 -20.34 15.01
N VAL A 487 1.79 -21.64 15.25
CA VAL A 487 2.84 -22.37 14.50
C VAL A 487 2.54 -22.37 13.02
N LYS A 488 1.30 -22.66 12.62
CA LYS A 488 0.88 -22.65 11.21
C LYS A 488 1.03 -21.27 10.58
N LEU A 489 0.55 -20.24 11.27
CA LEU A 489 0.58 -18.84 10.81
C LEU A 489 2.02 -18.33 10.66
N LEU A 490 2.84 -18.49 11.70
CA LEU A 490 4.23 -18.04 11.69
C LEU A 490 5.08 -18.84 10.69
N SER A 491 4.91 -20.16 10.63
CA SER A 491 5.62 -21.00 9.65
C SER A 491 5.27 -20.60 8.22
N SER A 492 3.98 -20.36 7.94
CA SER A 492 3.54 -19.87 6.63
C SER A 492 4.20 -18.53 6.27
N SER A 493 4.24 -17.59 7.21
CA SER A 493 4.90 -16.29 7.02
C SER A 493 6.39 -16.42 6.74
N ILE A 494 7.09 -17.24 7.53
CA ILE A 494 8.53 -17.46 7.36
C ILE A 494 8.80 -18.07 5.99
N TRP A 495 8.05 -19.09 5.59
CA TRP A 495 8.19 -19.71 4.29
C TRP A 495 7.88 -18.75 3.14
N GLN A 496 6.87 -17.87 3.28
CA GLN A 496 6.59 -16.83 2.31
C GLN A 496 7.77 -15.86 2.14
N ARG A 497 8.39 -15.43 3.25
CA ARG A 497 9.55 -14.53 3.23
C ARG A 497 10.79 -15.19 2.63
N ILE A 498 11.05 -16.46 2.99
CA ILE A 498 12.08 -17.29 2.32
C ILE A 498 11.81 -17.34 0.81
N GLY A 499 10.56 -17.58 0.41
CA GLY A 499 10.13 -17.60 -0.99
C GLY A 499 10.47 -16.29 -1.71
N ARG A 500 10.13 -15.14 -1.12
CA ARG A 500 10.41 -13.80 -1.66
C ARG A 500 11.91 -13.56 -1.87
N ILE A 501 12.73 -13.83 -0.86
CA ILE A 501 14.19 -13.68 -0.96
C ILE A 501 14.73 -14.58 -2.08
N LEU A 502 14.29 -15.84 -2.16
CA LEU A 502 14.72 -16.76 -3.20
C LEU A 502 14.26 -16.34 -4.61
N THR A 503 13.07 -15.72 -4.73
CA THR A 503 12.61 -15.12 -5.98
C THR A 503 13.53 -13.98 -6.40
N HIS A 504 13.90 -13.08 -5.48
CA HIS A 504 14.81 -11.97 -5.75
C HIS A 504 16.20 -12.47 -6.20
N GLN A 505 16.69 -13.56 -5.61
CA GLN A 505 17.93 -14.24 -6.02
C GLN A 505 17.82 -15.02 -7.35
N GLY A 506 16.67 -15.03 -8.03
CA GLY A 506 16.44 -15.79 -9.26
C GLY A 506 16.41 -17.31 -9.07
N ARG A 507 16.25 -17.79 -7.82
CA ARG A 507 16.23 -19.22 -7.46
C ARG A 507 14.79 -19.76 -7.46
N TYR A 508 14.14 -19.67 -8.62
CA TYR A 508 12.69 -19.89 -8.76
C TYR A 508 12.21 -21.28 -8.32
N ASP A 509 12.94 -22.37 -8.59
CA ASP A 509 12.55 -23.71 -8.14
C ASP A 509 12.47 -23.81 -6.61
N LYS A 510 13.41 -23.15 -5.92
CA LYS A 510 13.44 -23.16 -4.45
C LYS A 510 12.42 -22.19 -3.88
N ALA A 511 12.17 -21.08 -4.55
CA ALA A 511 11.09 -20.16 -4.20
C ALA A 511 9.72 -20.86 -4.30
N TRP A 512 9.50 -21.67 -5.34
CA TRP A 512 8.29 -22.48 -5.50
C TRP A 512 8.08 -23.41 -4.30
N ILE A 513 9.10 -24.20 -3.93
CA ILE A 513 9.04 -25.10 -2.76
C ILE A 513 8.76 -24.31 -1.47
N ALA A 514 9.36 -23.13 -1.31
CA ALA A 514 9.10 -22.29 -0.15
C ALA A 514 7.62 -21.82 -0.11
N TYR A 515 7.05 -21.36 -1.23
CA TYR A 515 5.65 -20.99 -1.29
C TYR A 515 4.69 -22.18 -1.12
N GLU A 516 5.04 -23.36 -1.62
CA GLU A 516 4.27 -24.60 -1.36
C GLU A 516 4.25 -24.94 0.14
N ASN A 517 5.40 -24.84 0.83
CA ASN A 517 5.46 -25.02 2.28
C ASN A 517 4.67 -23.94 3.02
N ALA A 518 4.71 -22.69 2.55
CA ALA A 518 3.90 -21.61 3.11
C ALA A 518 2.40 -21.94 3.01
N TYR A 519 1.97 -22.40 1.83
CA TYR A 519 0.58 -22.75 1.55
C TYR A 519 0.12 -23.99 2.32
N ALA A 520 0.98 -24.99 2.47
CA ALA A 520 0.69 -26.20 3.25
C ALA A 520 0.48 -25.90 4.75
N ASN A 521 1.20 -24.92 5.30
CA ASN A 521 1.04 -24.50 6.68
C ASN A 521 -0.23 -23.67 6.89
N PHE A 522 -0.50 -22.72 5.98
CA PHE A 522 -1.69 -21.89 6.04
C PHE A 522 -2.10 -21.45 4.63
N PRO A 523 -3.12 -22.09 4.02
CA PRO A 523 -3.58 -21.78 2.67
C PRO A 523 -4.05 -20.34 2.54
N ARG A 524 -3.43 -19.56 1.64
CA ARG A 524 -3.82 -18.19 1.31
C ARG A 524 -3.83 -18.00 -0.20
N ALA A 525 -4.82 -17.27 -0.70
CA ALA A 525 -4.90 -16.93 -2.11
C ALA A 525 -3.70 -16.09 -2.58
N LEU A 526 -3.17 -15.21 -1.72
CA LEU A 526 -1.96 -14.43 -2.03
C LEU A 526 -0.72 -15.31 -2.27
N LEU A 527 -0.59 -16.45 -1.60
CA LEU A 527 0.54 -17.37 -1.84
C LEU A 527 0.43 -18.02 -3.21
N LEU A 528 -0.79 -18.41 -3.63
CA LEU A 528 -1.05 -18.91 -4.96
C LEU A 528 -0.75 -17.84 -6.03
N LEU A 529 -1.04 -16.58 -5.75
CA LEU A 529 -0.68 -15.46 -6.63
C LEU A 529 0.84 -15.32 -6.79
N GLU A 530 1.63 -15.42 -5.71
CA GLU A 530 3.10 -15.44 -5.83
C GLU A 530 3.59 -16.63 -6.65
N MET A 531 2.98 -17.81 -6.47
CA MET A 531 3.29 -18.99 -7.27
C MET A 531 2.92 -18.80 -8.75
N CYS A 532 1.80 -18.15 -9.07
CA CYS A 532 1.43 -17.79 -10.45
C CYS A 532 2.54 -16.95 -11.11
N ARG A 533 3.13 -15.99 -10.38
CA ARG A 533 4.22 -15.14 -10.89
C ARG A 533 5.50 -15.94 -11.18
N LEU A 534 5.74 -17.06 -10.47
CA LEU A 534 6.88 -17.94 -10.70
C LEU A 534 6.73 -18.86 -11.93
N LEU A 535 5.52 -19.12 -12.40
CA LEU A 535 5.30 -20.08 -13.49
C LEU A 535 5.93 -19.64 -14.81
N LYS A 536 5.97 -18.33 -15.09
CA LYS A 536 6.61 -17.78 -16.29
C LYS A 536 8.13 -18.05 -16.30
N PRO A 537 8.92 -17.65 -15.29
CA PRO A 537 10.35 -17.98 -15.26
C PRO A 537 10.64 -19.48 -15.12
N LEU A 538 9.69 -20.29 -14.63
CA LEU A 538 9.79 -21.76 -14.60
C LEU A 538 9.39 -22.43 -15.92
N HIS A 539 9.06 -21.65 -16.97
CA HIS A 539 8.60 -22.16 -18.27
C HIS A 539 7.35 -23.06 -18.19
N GLN A 540 6.42 -22.73 -17.27
CA GLN A 540 5.16 -23.45 -17.04
C GLN A 540 3.94 -22.50 -17.05
N ALA A 541 3.98 -21.47 -17.90
CA ALA A 541 2.96 -20.42 -17.97
C ALA A 541 1.54 -20.96 -18.24
N GLU A 542 1.40 -22.15 -18.83
CA GLU A 542 0.10 -22.81 -19.04
C GLU A 542 -0.63 -23.18 -17.76
N LYS A 543 0.08 -23.28 -16.61
CA LYS A 543 -0.54 -23.58 -15.31
C LYS A 543 -1.06 -22.36 -14.58
N THR A 544 -0.84 -21.14 -15.11
CA THR A 544 -1.15 -19.89 -14.40
C THR A 544 -2.63 -19.74 -14.09
N LEU A 545 -3.52 -19.97 -15.07
CA LEU A 545 -4.96 -19.80 -14.85
C LEU A 545 -5.57 -20.90 -13.97
N PRO A 546 -5.24 -22.20 -14.13
CA PRO A 546 -5.69 -23.23 -13.18
C PRO A 546 -5.28 -22.94 -11.73
N LEU A 547 -4.10 -22.37 -11.51
CA LEU A 547 -3.64 -21.99 -10.17
C LEU A 547 -4.34 -20.72 -9.66
N PHE A 548 -4.57 -19.75 -10.54
CA PHE A 548 -5.31 -18.53 -10.23
C PHE A 548 -6.79 -18.82 -9.91
N GLU A 549 -7.41 -19.78 -10.59
CA GLU A 549 -8.76 -20.26 -10.29
C GLU A 549 -8.87 -20.83 -8.87
N GLN A 550 -7.84 -21.55 -8.40
CA GLN A 550 -7.76 -21.97 -7.00
C GLN A 550 -7.65 -20.78 -6.04
N ALA A 551 -6.91 -19.73 -6.43
CA ALA A 551 -6.84 -18.50 -5.65
C ALA A 551 -8.21 -17.79 -5.55
N LEU A 552 -8.95 -17.71 -6.66
CA LEU A 552 -10.31 -17.15 -6.70
C LEU A 552 -11.30 -17.96 -5.85
N ALA A 553 -11.17 -19.29 -5.84
CA ALA A 553 -12.01 -20.15 -5.01
C ALA A 553 -11.78 -19.93 -3.50
N LEU A 554 -10.56 -19.58 -3.10
CA LEU A 554 -10.25 -19.20 -1.72
C LEU A 554 -10.77 -17.79 -1.41
N GLU A 555 -10.39 -16.82 -2.24
CA GLU A 555 -10.67 -15.40 -2.08
C GLU A 555 -11.11 -14.76 -3.41
N PRO A 556 -12.42 -14.55 -3.62
CA PRO A 556 -12.97 -13.99 -4.87
C PRO A 556 -12.36 -12.63 -5.27
N MET A 557 -11.98 -11.81 -4.29
CA MET A 557 -11.41 -10.48 -4.54
C MET A 557 -10.01 -10.53 -5.16
N MET A 558 -9.36 -11.70 -5.25
CA MET A 558 -8.10 -11.86 -5.99
C MET A 558 -8.24 -11.58 -7.49
N ILE A 559 -9.46 -11.50 -8.00
CA ILE A 559 -9.74 -11.13 -9.39
C ILE A 559 -9.07 -9.81 -9.81
N THR A 560 -8.84 -8.88 -8.86
CA THR A 560 -8.16 -7.61 -9.12
C THR A 560 -6.73 -7.77 -9.64
N HIS A 561 -6.10 -8.93 -9.39
CA HIS A 561 -4.75 -9.25 -9.87
C HIS A 561 -4.73 -9.96 -11.23
N LEU A 562 -5.90 -10.24 -11.84
CA LEU A 562 -5.97 -10.94 -13.12
C LEU A 562 -5.13 -10.23 -14.19
N SER A 563 -5.22 -8.91 -14.28
CA SER A 563 -4.50 -8.09 -15.25
C SER A 563 -2.97 -8.23 -15.15
N GLU A 564 -2.42 -8.38 -13.95
CA GLU A 564 -0.98 -8.58 -13.71
C GLU A 564 -0.48 -9.93 -14.24
N LEU A 565 -1.37 -10.93 -14.34
CA LEU A 565 -1.04 -12.30 -14.76
C LEU A 565 -1.25 -12.53 -16.27
N LEU A 566 -1.92 -11.62 -16.98
CA LEU A 566 -2.27 -11.82 -18.38
C LEU A 566 -1.02 -11.76 -19.27
N SER A 567 -0.76 -12.86 -19.99
CA SER A 567 0.14 -12.89 -21.13
C SER A 567 -0.65 -13.08 -22.44
N PRO A 568 -0.10 -12.69 -23.59
CA PRO A 568 -0.74 -12.95 -24.89
C PRO A 568 -1.11 -14.43 -25.07
N GLU A 569 -0.25 -15.35 -24.64
CA GLU A 569 -0.47 -16.80 -24.75
C GLU A 569 -1.66 -17.27 -23.89
N LEU A 570 -1.77 -16.76 -22.66
CA LEU A 570 -2.90 -17.07 -21.77
C LEU A 570 -4.22 -16.52 -22.32
N LEU A 571 -4.20 -15.27 -22.80
CA LEU A 571 -5.36 -14.64 -23.43
C LEU A 571 -5.84 -15.44 -24.65
N ILE A 572 -4.94 -15.82 -25.55
CA ILE A 572 -5.28 -16.63 -26.73
C ILE A 572 -5.92 -17.96 -26.35
N ARG A 573 -5.39 -18.65 -25.34
CA ARG A 573 -5.85 -20.01 -24.97
C ARG A 573 -7.12 -20.02 -24.13
N HIS A 574 -7.36 -18.98 -23.33
CA HIS A 574 -8.38 -19.00 -22.27
C HIS A 574 -9.29 -17.75 -22.29
N ALA A 575 -9.47 -17.14 -23.46
CA ALA A 575 -10.25 -15.92 -23.61
C ALA A 575 -11.68 -16.04 -23.05
N ASP A 576 -12.38 -17.16 -23.28
CA ASP A 576 -13.73 -17.39 -22.77
C ASP A 576 -13.79 -17.28 -21.24
N GLN A 577 -12.87 -17.95 -20.54
CA GLN A 577 -12.82 -17.97 -19.07
C GLN A 577 -12.46 -16.59 -18.52
N ILE A 578 -11.49 -15.91 -19.12
CA ILE A 578 -11.06 -14.56 -18.73
C ILE A 578 -12.21 -13.57 -18.92
N GLN A 579 -12.92 -13.65 -20.04
CA GLN A 579 -14.08 -12.80 -20.33
C GLN A 579 -15.19 -13.02 -19.31
N ALA A 580 -15.52 -14.29 -19.04
CA ALA A 580 -16.55 -14.66 -18.07
C ALA A 580 -16.25 -14.13 -16.67
N TRP A 581 -15.01 -14.31 -16.18
CA TRP A 581 -14.61 -13.74 -14.88
C TRP A 581 -14.65 -12.22 -14.88
N SER A 582 -14.11 -11.58 -15.92
CA SER A 582 -14.05 -10.12 -15.99
C SER A 582 -15.46 -9.52 -16.01
N HIS A 583 -16.38 -10.10 -16.77
CA HIS A 583 -17.79 -9.71 -16.81
C HIS A 583 -18.49 -9.95 -15.46
N HIS A 584 -18.22 -11.08 -14.81
CA HIS A 584 -18.83 -11.42 -13.53
C HIS A 584 -18.45 -10.44 -12.41
N TYR A 585 -17.19 -10.02 -12.35
CA TYR A 585 -16.68 -9.14 -11.28
C TYR A 585 -16.65 -7.65 -11.66
N LEU A 586 -16.96 -7.29 -12.91
CA LEU A 586 -16.93 -5.91 -13.40
C LEU A 586 -17.67 -4.91 -12.49
N PRO A 587 -18.85 -5.24 -11.92
CA PRO A 587 -19.54 -4.28 -11.08
C PRO A 587 -18.76 -3.90 -9.82
N LEU A 588 -17.86 -4.73 -9.32
CA LEU A 588 -17.07 -4.43 -8.12
C LEU A 588 -15.82 -3.62 -8.44
N PHE A 589 -15.23 -3.84 -9.61
CA PHE A 589 -13.88 -3.38 -9.93
C PHE A 589 -13.77 -2.85 -11.36
N SER A 590 -13.57 -1.54 -11.49
CA SER A 590 -13.37 -0.88 -12.79
C SER A 590 -12.07 -1.29 -13.49
N ASN A 591 -11.05 -1.74 -12.75
CA ASN A 591 -9.79 -2.18 -13.37
C ASN A 591 -9.91 -3.48 -14.19
N LEU A 592 -11.07 -4.14 -14.20
CA LEU A 592 -11.37 -5.33 -14.99
C LEU A 592 -11.79 -5.03 -16.44
N ASP A 593 -11.97 -3.75 -16.80
CA ASP A 593 -12.25 -3.32 -18.17
C ASP A 593 -11.19 -3.85 -19.16
N LYS A 594 -9.91 -3.79 -18.76
CA LYS A 594 -8.78 -4.22 -19.61
C LYS A 594 -8.83 -5.73 -19.93
N PRO A 595 -8.85 -6.65 -18.94
CA PRO A 595 -9.08 -8.08 -19.18
C PRO A 595 -10.33 -8.39 -20.01
N LEU A 596 -11.46 -7.71 -19.75
CA LEU A 596 -12.72 -7.93 -20.46
C LEU A 596 -12.60 -7.56 -21.94
N VAL A 597 -11.99 -6.42 -22.23
CA VAL A 597 -11.77 -5.94 -23.60
C VAL A 597 -10.83 -6.87 -24.35
N LEU A 598 -9.67 -7.21 -23.76
CA LEU A 598 -8.67 -8.07 -24.39
C LEU A 598 -9.23 -9.46 -24.74
N SER A 599 -9.93 -10.08 -23.79
CA SER A 599 -10.54 -11.40 -24.02
C SER A 599 -11.64 -11.36 -25.08
N SER A 600 -12.49 -10.34 -25.07
CA SER A 600 -13.53 -10.15 -26.11
C SER A 600 -12.93 -10.04 -27.51
N LEU A 601 -11.79 -9.36 -27.65
CA LEU A 601 -11.10 -9.22 -28.93
C LEU A 601 -10.51 -10.54 -29.44
N VAL A 602 -9.93 -11.34 -28.54
CA VAL A 602 -9.42 -12.66 -28.88
C VAL A 602 -10.54 -13.57 -29.39
N LEU A 603 -11.68 -13.62 -28.69
CA LEU A 603 -12.82 -14.46 -29.08
C LEU A 603 -13.37 -14.08 -30.44
N ALA A 604 -13.45 -12.77 -30.72
CA ALA A 604 -13.86 -12.26 -32.01
C ALA A 604 -12.91 -12.67 -33.14
N ALA A 605 -11.60 -12.58 -32.89
CA ALA A 605 -10.57 -13.00 -33.84
C ALA A 605 -10.64 -14.51 -34.12
N GLN A 606 -10.91 -15.33 -33.10
CA GLN A 606 -11.07 -16.78 -33.23
C GLN A 606 -12.30 -17.18 -34.06
N GLN A 607 -13.39 -16.42 -34.00
CA GLN A 607 -14.65 -16.73 -34.69
C GLN A 607 -14.67 -16.36 -36.19
N GLN A 608 -13.59 -15.78 -36.74
CA GLN A 608 -13.51 -15.29 -38.14
C GLN A 608 -14.69 -14.37 -38.55
N GLY A 609 -15.29 -13.65 -37.60
CA GLY A 609 -16.39 -12.71 -37.86
C GLY A 609 -15.92 -11.40 -38.52
N PRO A 610 -16.84 -10.58 -39.09
CA PRO A 610 -16.48 -9.26 -39.59
C PRO A 610 -15.81 -8.48 -38.45
N PRO A 611 -14.86 -7.58 -38.78
CA PRO A 611 -14.08 -6.87 -37.76
C PRO A 611 -15.09 -6.23 -36.80
N ILE A 612 -15.09 -6.67 -35.54
CA ILE A 612 -15.76 -5.94 -34.46
C ILE A 612 -15.46 -4.48 -34.69
N ALA A 613 -16.46 -3.61 -34.53
CA ALA A 613 -16.28 -2.18 -34.68
C ALA A 613 -15.18 -1.72 -33.70
N TRP A 614 -13.92 -1.74 -34.17
CA TRP A 614 -12.72 -1.36 -33.43
C TRP A 614 -12.83 0.10 -32.94
N GLN A 615 -13.77 0.85 -33.53
CA GLN A 615 -14.25 2.15 -33.08
C GLN A 615 -14.75 2.18 -31.63
N ALA A 616 -15.29 1.09 -31.10
CA ALA A 616 -15.73 1.01 -29.69
C ALA A 616 -14.57 0.93 -28.68
N LEU A 617 -13.33 0.68 -29.14
CA LEU A 617 -12.13 0.58 -28.31
C LEU A 617 -11.37 1.91 -28.18
N LEU A 618 -11.70 2.90 -29.01
CA LEU A 618 -11.06 4.22 -29.01
C LEU A 618 -11.16 5.02 -27.70
N PRO A 619 -12.17 4.88 -26.83
CA PRO A 619 -12.23 5.66 -25.59
C PRO A 619 -11.25 5.18 -24.50
N LEU A 620 -10.66 3.99 -24.65
CA LEU A 620 -9.72 3.48 -23.65
C LEU A 620 -8.37 4.14 -23.89
N SER A 621 -7.86 4.88 -22.91
CA SER A 621 -6.47 5.35 -22.91
C SER A 621 -5.54 4.13 -22.98
N LEU A 622 -5.12 3.76 -24.19
CA LEU A 622 -4.31 2.57 -24.43
C LEU A 622 -2.90 2.83 -23.89
N SER A 623 -2.56 2.21 -22.75
CA SER A 623 -1.17 2.18 -22.30
C SER A 623 -0.30 1.43 -23.32
N ALA A 624 0.98 1.80 -23.44
CA ALA A 624 1.91 1.16 -24.39
C ALA A 624 1.93 -0.38 -24.27
N ASP A 625 1.82 -0.90 -23.04
CA ASP A 625 1.75 -2.34 -22.76
C ASP A 625 0.54 -3.01 -23.41
N LEU A 626 -0.63 -2.35 -23.36
CA LEU A 626 -1.88 -2.88 -23.92
C LEU A 626 -1.79 -2.99 -25.44
N TYR A 627 -1.16 -2.01 -26.09
CA TYR A 627 -0.92 -2.04 -27.53
C TYR A 627 0.03 -3.18 -27.93
N GLN A 628 1.10 -3.38 -27.17
CA GLN A 628 2.04 -4.49 -27.41
C GLN A 628 1.35 -5.85 -27.26
N THR A 629 0.52 -6.03 -26.22
CA THR A 629 -0.28 -7.25 -26.04
C THR A 629 -1.23 -7.48 -27.22
N LEU A 630 -1.96 -6.44 -27.64
CA LEU A 630 -2.87 -6.50 -28.79
C LEU A 630 -2.15 -6.88 -30.08
N TYR A 631 -0.99 -6.30 -30.35
CA TYR A 631 -0.19 -6.62 -31.52
C TYR A 631 0.25 -8.09 -31.55
N LEU A 632 0.74 -8.62 -30.42
CA LEU A 632 1.17 -10.01 -30.33
C LEU A 632 0.00 -10.98 -30.56
N ILE A 633 -1.17 -10.66 -30.00
CA ILE A 633 -2.41 -11.40 -30.23
C ILE A 633 -2.77 -11.40 -31.71
N LEU A 634 -2.76 -10.24 -32.36
CA LEU A 634 -3.20 -10.11 -33.76
C LEU A 634 -2.20 -10.69 -34.75
N LYS A 635 -0.90 -10.66 -34.42
CA LYS A 635 0.13 -11.38 -35.15
C LYS A 635 -0.09 -12.90 -35.10
N HIS A 636 -0.52 -13.43 -33.95
CA HIS A 636 -0.74 -14.87 -33.77
C HIS A 636 -1.83 -15.43 -34.69
N PHE A 637 -2.92 -14.69 -34.91
CA PHE A 637 -4.05 -15.17 -35.71
C PHE A 637 -3.86 -15.02 -37.24
N GLU A 638 -2.71 -14.52 -37.72
CA GLU A 638 -2.32 -14.39 -39.15
C GLU A 638 -3.38 -13.77 -40.09
N THR A 639 -4.40 -13.11 -39.53
CA THR A 639 -5.46 -12.50 -40.32
C THR A 639 -4.94 -11.22 -40.95
N ALA A 640 -4.50 -11.29 -42.22
CA ALA A 640 -4.06 -10.13 -43.00
C ALA A 640 -5.11 -8.99 -43.01
N ALA A 641 -6.41 -9.34 -42.93
CA ALA A 641 -7.52 -8.40 -42.81
C ALA A 641 -7.62 -7.72 -41.43
N SER A 642 -7.23 -8.37 -40.33
CA SER A 642 -7.28 -7.82 -38.97
C SER A 642 -6.08 -6.92 -38.65
N LEU A 643 -4.91 -7.18 -39.25
CA LEU A 643 -3.78 -6.24 -39.25
C LEU A 643 -4.11 -4.94 -39.99
N GLN A 644 -5.01 -5.01 -40.98
CA GLN A 644 -5.60 -3.86 -41.67
C GLN A 644 -6.64 -3.13 -40.82
N ALA A 645 -7.44 -3.84 -40.02
CA ALA A 645 -8.40 -3.25 -39.09
C ALA A 645 -7.74 -2.51 -37.90
N LEU A 646 -6.47 -2.81 -37.60
CA LEU A 646 -5.61 -2.00 -36.73
C LEU A 646 -5.04 -0.75 -37.42
N GLN A 647 -5.21 -0.55 -38.74
CA GLN A 647 -4.69 0.66 -39.41
C GLN A 647 -5.14 1.98 -38.77
N PRO A 648 -6.36 2.13 -38.22
CA PRO A 648 -6.75 3.32 -37.48
C PRO A 648 -5.99 3.50 -36.15
N LEU A 649 -5.47 2.43 -35.55
CA LEU A 649 -4.56 2.48 -34.39
C LEU A 649 -3.09 2.66 -34.81
N ARG A 650 -2.76 2.40 -36.09
CA ARG A 650 -1.51 2.79 -36.74
C ARG A 650 -1.50 4.26 -37.18
N GLN A 651 -2.62 4.97 -37.05
CA GLN A 651 -2.71 6.41 -37.27
C GLN A 651 -2.13 7.15 -36.04
N PRO A 652 -1.67 8.39 -36.20
CA PRO A 652 -0.63 8.99 -35.37
C PRO A 652 -1.09 9.24 -33.91
N TRP A 653 -0.31 8.88 -32.89
CA TRP A 653 -0.52 9.17 -31.45
C TRP A 653 0.34 10.37 -30.99
N GLY A 654 -0.28 11.42 -30.46
CA GLY A 654 0.42 12.61 -29.97
C GLY A 654 -0.16 13.06 -28.63
N LEU A 655 0.56 13.91 -27.91
CA LEU A 655 0.12 14.51 -26.64
C LEU A 655 -0.22 15.98 -26.90
N ARG A 656 -1.47 16.37 -26.64
CA ARG A 656 -1.85 17.77 -26.44
C ARG A 656 -2.13 18.00 -24.98
N TRP A 657 -1.39 18.90 -24.35
CA TRP A 657 -1.77 19.45 -23.06
C TRP A 657 -2.92 20.44 -23.27
N ALA A 658 -4.12 20.07 -22.86
CA ALA A 658 -5.21 21.02 -22.66
C ALA A 658 -5.11 21.57 -21.23
N LEU A 659 -5.10 22.89 -21.10
CA LEU A 659 -5.20 23.57 -19.79
C LEU A 659 -6.61 23.36 -19.22
N SER A 660 -6.79 22.25 -18.51
CA SER A 660 -7.97 21.98 -17.67
C SER A 660 -7.46 21.48 -16.32
N GLU A 661 -8.11 21.90 -15.23
CA GLU A 661 -7.74 21.56 -13.85
C GLU A 661 -7.94 20.07 -13.50
N ALA A 662 -8.58 19.30 -14.38
CA ALA A 662 -8.60 17.83 -14.32
C ALA A 662 -7.58 17.24 -15.30
N ALA A 663 -6.83 16.24 -14.82
CA ALA A 663 -5.71 15.50 -15.43
C ALA A 663 -5.58 15.52 -16.98
N PRO A 664 -4.34 15.51 -17.52
CA PRO A 664 -4.12 15.56 -18.98
C PRO A 664 -4.76 14.38 -19.71
N GLU A 665 -5.65 14.66 -20.66
CA GLU A 665 -6.21 13.67 -21.59
C GLU A 665 -5.37 13.57 -22.88
N LEU A 666 -5.18 12.35 -23.40
CA LEU A 666 -4.45 12.04 -24.63
C LEU A 666 -5.37 12.21 -25.85
N GLU A 667 -5.05 13.13 -26.78
CA GLU A 667 -5.68 13.20 -28.12
C GLU A 667 -4.66 13.04 -29.27
N LEU A 668 -5.05 12.24 -30.29
CA LEU A 668 -4.26 11.66 -31.41
C LEU A 668 -3.52 12.67 -32.34
N SER A 669 -2.18 12.61 -32.49
CA SER A 669 -1.44 13.39 -33.52
C SER A 669 0.00 13.03 -34.06
N CYS A 670 0.77 11.97 -33.71
CA CYS A 670 2.05 11.61 -34.45
C CYS A 670 2.53 10.09 -34.41
N GLY A 671 3.20 9.53 -35.45
CA GLY A 671 3.28 8.07 -35.71
C GLY A 671 4.31 7.17 -34.95
N LEU A 672 4.01 5.86 -34.84
CA LEU A 672 4.88 4.75 -34.36
C LEU A 672 5.10 3.71 -35.48
N TYR A 673 6.36 3.33 -35.76
CA TYR A 673 6.72 2.32 -36.76
C TYR A 673 7.41 1.10 -36.17
N TRP A 674 7.12 -0.08 -36.70
CA TRP A 674 7.80 -1.33 -36.33
C TRP A 674 8.63 -1.86 -37.50
N SER A 675 9.93 -2.10 -37.28
CA SER A 675 10.82 -2.82 -38.20
C SER A 675 11.07 -4.25 -37.69
N GLU A 676 11.70 -5.11 -38.49
CA GLU A 676 12.14 -6.45 -38.04
C GLU A 676 13.04 -6.42 -36.78
N LYS A 677 13.53 -5.24 -36.38
CA LYS A 677 14.44 -5.02 -35.24
C LYS A 677 13.82 -4.25 -34.06
N GLY A 678 12.54 -3.83 -34.10
CA GLY A 678 11.86 -3.14 -32.97
C GLY A 678 11.00 -1.92 -33.32
N LEU A 679 10.44 -1.27 -32.28
CA LEU A 679 9.60 -0.04 -32.33
C LEU A 679 10.45 1.22 -32.53
N LEU A 680 10.00 2.11 -33.42
CA LEU A 680 10.55 3.44 -33.73
C LEU A 680 9.40 4.48 -33.71
N LEU A 681 9.70 5.74 -33.41
CA LEU A 681 8.74 6.88 -33.51
C LEU A 681 9.06 7.70 -34.77
N GLY A 682 8.06 8.06 -35.59
CA GLY A 682 8.23 8.92 -36.77
C GLY A 682 7.04 8.86 -37.76
N ASP A 683 7.12 9.62 -38.86
CA ASP A 683 6.31 9.45 -40.10
C ASP A 683 7.20 8.90 -41.26
N GLU A 684 6.63 8.15 -42.23
CA GLU A 684 7.32 7.26 -43.21
C GLU A 684 8.47 7.94 -44.02
N PRO A 685 9.37 7.16 -44.66
CA PRO A 685 10.65 7.65 -45.18
C PRO A 685 10.48 8.40 -46.51
N SER A 686 9.96 9.62 -46.47
CA SER A 686 10.10 10.58 -47.57
C SER A 686 10.09 12.01 -47.06
N ALA A 687 11.21 12.68 -47.31
CA ALA A 687 11.49 14.11 -47.29
C ALA A 687 10.29 15.06 -47.06
N ASP A 688 10.34 15.79 -45.93
CA ASP A 688 9.93 17.19 -45.69
C ASP A 688 9.20 17.35 -44.34
N PHE A 689 9.96 17.74 -43.30
CA PHE A 689 9.40 18.10 -41.99
C PHE A 689 9.04 19.59 -41.93
N HIS A 690 7.75 19.90 -41.71
CA HIS A 690 7.31 21.24 -41.35
C HIS A 690 7.48 21.53 -39.85
N ARG A 691 7.91 22.75 -39.53
CA ARG A 691 8.06 23.32 -38.17
C ARG A 691 6.72 23.39 -37.43
N VAL A 692 6.69 23.00 -36.17
CA VAL A 692 5.66 23.40 -35.19
C VAL A 692 6.27 24.40 -34.23
N TYR A 693 6.49 25.65 -34.65
CA TYR A 693 6.74 26.78 -33.76
C TYR A 693 6.34 28.07 -34.49
N ASP A 694 5.18 28.61 -34.16
CA ASP A 694 4.85 30.01 -34.38
C ASP A 694 4.08 30.46 -33.14
N GLN A 695 4.79 30.94 -32.11
CA GLN A 695 4.40 32.02 -31.17
C GLN A 695 5.45 32.10 -30.04
N PRO A 696 6.10 33.25 -29.80
CA PRO A 696 7.13 33.43 -28.76
C PRO A 696 6.65 33.38 -27.30
N SER A 697 5.34 33.22 -27.03
CA SER A 697 4.75 33.32 -25.69
C SER A 697 5.04 32.11 -24.78
N ASP A 698 5.32 30.94 -25.36
CA ASP A 698 5.47 29.69 -24.59
C ASP A 698 6.81 29.59 -23.85
N LEU A 699 7.79 30.43 -24.21
CA LEU A 699 9.10 30.53 -23.55
C LEU A 699 9.07 31.28 -22.22
N ALA A 700 8.05 32.09 -21.96
CA ALA A 700 7.99 32.95 -20.77
C ALA A 700 7.41 32.25 -19.53
N LEU A 701 6.75 31.09 -19.69
CA LEU A 701 6.01 30.41 -18.61
C LEU A 701 6.72 29.17 -18.03
N GLY A 702 7.96 28.86 -18.44
CA GLY A 702 8.71 27.72 -17.89
C GLY A 702 8.13 26.35 -18.23
N ILE A 703 7.26 26.27 -19.24
CA ILE A 703 6.61 25.03 -19.69
C ILE A 703 7.44 24.42 -20.82
N CYS A 704 8.61 23.89 -20.49
CA CYS A 704 9.30 22.95 -21.38
C CYS A 704 9.48 21.64 -20.62
N GLY A 705 8.54 20.72 -20.81
CA GLY A 705 8.73 19.33 -20.41
C GLY A 705 9.71 18.62 -21.37
N PRO A 706 10.40 17.56 -20.90
CA PRO A 706 11.37 16.79 -21.70
C PRO A 706 10.79 16.10 -22.95
N ASP A 707 9.46 16.08 -23.11
CA ASP A 707 8.76 15.45 -24.23
C ASP A 707 8.87 16.22 -25.57
N HIS A 708 9.54 17.38 -25.57
CA HIS A 708 9.70 18.23 -26.77
C HIS A 708 11.09 18.13 -27.44
N PHE A 709 11.97 17.24 -26.97
CA PHE A 709 13.30 17.02 -27.57
C PHE A 709 13.38 15.70 -28.35
N PRO A 710 13.87 15.70 -29.60
CA PRO A 710 14.12 14.46 -30.34
C PRO A 710 15.31 13.71 -29.73
N PHE A 711 15.03 12.60 -29.05
CA PHE A 711 16.03 11.65 -28.55
C PHE A 711 16.45 10.66 -29.64
N LEU A 712 17.76 10.45 -29.80
CA LEU A 712 18.36 9.52 -30.76
C LEU A 712 19.05 8.37 -30.01
N PHE A 713 18.72 7.13 -30.36
CA PHE A 713 19.30 5.92 -29.76
C PHE A 713 20.28 5.26 -30.75
N PRO A 714 21.55 5.05 -30.36
CA PRO A 714 22.45 4.25 -31.18
C PRO A 714 22.09 2.75 -31.05
N PRO A 715 22.10 1.96 -32.14
CA PRO A 715 21.85 0.52 -32.08
C PRO A 715 22.96 -0.21 -31.29
N GLN A 716 22.61 -1.32 -30.64
CA GLN A 716 23.48 -2.06 -29.71
C GLN A 716 24.73 -2.74 -30.35
N ALA A 717 25.02 -2.50 -31.63
CA ALA A 717 26.13 -3.15 -32.34
C ALA A 717 27.02 -2.13 -33.07
N SER A 718 28.33 -2.35 -32.99
CA SER A 718 29.44 -1.52 -33.49
C SER A 718 29.54 -1.37 -35.02
N SER A 719 28.44 -1.46 -35.77
CA SER A 719 28.43 -1.49 -37.24
C SER A 719 27.60 -0.39 -37.92
N SER A 720 27.21 0.67 -37.20
CA SER A 720 26.39 1.76 -37.75
C SER A 720 27.09 3.13 -37.78
N LEU A 721 28.38 3.17 -38.13
CA LEU A 721 29.05 4.45 -38.46
C LEU A 721 28.29 5.25 -39.54
N PRO A 722 27.75 4.64 -40.62
CA PRO A 722 27.08 5.38 -41.69
C PRO A 722 25.81 6.14 -41.27
N LEU A 723 25.06 5.61 -40.29
CA LEU A 723 23.84 6.25 -39.78
C LEU A 723 24.14 7.46 -38.89
N LEU A 724 25.26 7.39 -38.16
CA LEU A 724 25.79 8.49 -37.36
C LEU A 724 26.36 9.59 -38.27
N GLU A 725 27.01 9.22 -39.37
CA GLU A 725 27.48 10.15 -40.41
C GLU A 725 26.33 10.94 -41.05
N GLU A 726 25.25 10.26 -41.44
CA GLU A 726 24.03 10.89 -41.98
C GLU A 726 23.40 11.88 -40.99
N LEU A 727 23.22 11.47 -39.73
CA LEU A 727 22.62 12.28 -38.65
C LEU A 727 23.44 13.53 -38.27
N LEU A 728 24.77 13.43 -38.31
CA LEU A 728 25.69 14.52 -37.94
C LEU A 728 25.91 15.50 -39.11
N SER A 729 25.81 15.03 -40.36
CA SER A 729 26.03 15.85 -41.57
C SER A 729 24.97 16.94 -41.83
N GLU A 730 23.79 16.84 -41.22
CA GLU A 730 22.65 17.74 -41.49
C GLU A 730 22.49 18.92 -40.49
N ARG A 731 23.39 19.09 -39.51
CA ARG A 731 23.10 19.93 -38.32
C ARG A 731 24.11 21.03 -38.04
N ASN A 732 23.75 22.30 -38.29
CA ASN A 732 24.54 23.49 -37.87
C ASN A 732 24.35 23.89 -36.39
N LYS A 733 24.04 22.95 -35.48
CA LYS A 733 23.70 23.24 -34.07
C LYS A 733 24.30 22.22 -33.09
N PRO A 734 24.49 22.56 -31.81
CA PRO A 734 25.05 21.63 -30.81
C PRO A 734 24.28 20.32 -30.68
N ILE A 735 24.98 19.22 -30.35
CA ILE A 735 24.39 17.90 -30.09
C ILE A 735 24.84 17.44 -28.70
N LEU A 736 23.89 17.03 -27.86
CA LEU A 736 24.18 16.57 -26.50
C LEU A 736 24.32 15.04 -26.44
N VAL A 737 25.33 14.53 -25.75
CA VAL A 737 25.55 13.10 -25.51
C VAL A 737 25.58 12.84 -24.00
N VAL A 738 24.78 11.88 -23.53
CA VAL A 738 24.72 11.46 -22.13
C VAL A 738 25.54 10.18 -21.92
N LEU A 739 26.55 10.25 -21.05
CA LEU A 739 27.65 9.27 -20.99
C LEU A 739 27.42 8.04 -20.09
N GLU A 740 26.38 8.05 -19.25
CA GLU A 740 26.10 7.12 -18.14
C GLU A 740 26.27 5.62 -18.44
N ALA A 741 26.00 5.18 -19.67
CA ALA A 741 26.03 3.77 -20.04
C ALA A 741 26.94 3.47 -21.25
N TRP A 742 27.79 4.41 -21.68
CA TRP A 742 28.73 4.18 -22.78
C TRP A 742 29.93 3.37 -22.31
N THR A 743 30.56 2.59 -23.18
CA THR A 743 31.89 2.02 -22.88
C THR A 743 32.97 2.88 -23.53
N VAL A 744 34.19 2.89 -22.97
CA VAL A 744 35.35 3.61 -23.54
C VAL A 744 35.54 3.33 -25.04
N PRO A 745 35.46 2.08 -25.55
CA PRO A 745 35.53 1.80 -26.98
C PRO A 745 34.37 2.39 -27.81
N GLN A 746 33.15 2.42 -27.26
CA GLN A 746 31.97 3.00 -27.92
C GLN A 746 32.09 4.52 -28.03
N LEU A 747 32.55 5.17 -26.95
CA LEU A 747 32.79 6.61 -26.93
C LEU A 747 33.91 7.00 -27.90
N ARG A 748 35.02 6.26 -27.96
CA ARG A 748 36.09 6.49 -28.95
C ARG A 748 35.59 6.34 -30.39
N ALA A 749 34.76 5.35 -30.67
CA ALA A 749 34.19 5.15 -32.00
C ALA A 749 33.28 6.33 -32.41
N LEU A 750 32.46 6.83 -31.46
CA LEU A 750 31.63 8.01 -31.66
C LEU A 750 32.46 9.27 -31.94
N LEU A 751 33.46 9.54 -31.11
CA LEU A 751 34.32 10.71 -31.24
C LEU A 751 35.11 10.69 -32.55
N LYS A 752 35.63 9.52 -32.95
CA LYS A 752 36.34 9.36 -34.23
C LYS A 752 35.43 9.56 -35.45
N ALA A 753 34.17 9.09 -35.38
CA ALA A 753 33.18 9.37 -36.41
C ALA A 753 32.89 10.87 -36.48
N PHE A 754 32.66 11.51 -35.33
CA PHE A 754 32.42 12.95 -35.23
C PHE A 754 33.59 13.78 -35.81
N GLU A 755 34.84 13.43 -35.55
CA GLU A 755 36.02 14.10 -36.12
C GLU A 755 36.06 14.03 -37.66
N THR A 756 35.72 12.85 -38.20
CA THR A 756 35.69 12.60 -39.65
C THR A 756 34.63 13.47 -40.33
N ILE A 757 33.53 13.76 -39.64
CA ILE A 757 32.41 14.55 -40.15
C ILE A 757 32.66 16.05 -39.93
N TRP A 758 33.22 16.42 -38.78
CA TRP A 758 33.57 17.80 -38.42
C TRP A 758 34.54 18.44 -39.42
N THR A 759 35.54 17.67 -39.90
CA THR A 759 36.48 18.18 -40.91
C THR A 759 35.83 18.54 -42.26
N ALA A 760 34.57 18.12 -42.49
CA ALA A 760 33.82 18.42 -43.70
C ALA A 760 32.70 19.47 -43.52
N ALA A 761 32.34 19.84 -42.29
CA ALA A 761 31.20 20.70 -41.99
C ALA A 761 31.54 21.69 -40.86
N ASP A 762 31.81 22.94 -41.23
CA ASP A 762 31.96 24.02 -40.26
C ASP A 762 30.64 24.23 -39.48
N GLN A 763 30.67 24.00 -38.15
CA GLN A 763 29.87 24.62 -37.06
C GLN A 763 29.03 23.72 -36.08
N THR A 764 28.94 22.41 -36.21
CA THR A 764 28.30 21.51 -35.20
C THR A 764 29.11 21.28 -33.90
N GLN A 765 28.75 21.86 -32.75
CA GLN A 765 29.43 21.55 -31.47
C GLN A 765 28.93 20.24 -30.82
N LEU A 766 29.81 19.47 -30.17
CA LEU A 766 29.41 18.30 -29.38
C LEU A 766 29.43 18.64 -27.89
N LEU A 767 28.28 18.52 -27.22
CA LEU A 767 28.14 18.67 -25.79
C LEU A 767 28.15 17.29 -25.15
N LEU A 768 29.06 17.05 -24.20
CA LEU A 768 29.14 15.79 -23.47
C LEU A 768 28.70 16.03 -22.02
N TRP A 769 27.70 15.27 -21.56
CA TRP A 769 27.21 15.33 -20.20
C TRP A 769 27.41 14.00 -19.47
N CYS A 770 28.01 14.10 -18.28
CA CYS A 770 28.30 12.98 -17.41
C CYS A 770 27.48 13.14 -16.11
N PRO A 771 26.48 12.28 -15.86
CA PRO A 771 25.77 12.27 -14.58
C PRO A 771 26.69 11.91 -13.41
N ALA A 772 26.36 12.34 -12.19
CA ALA A 772 27.15 12.10 -10.97
C ALA A 772 27.36 10.61 -10.64
N ASP A 773 26.44 9.75 -11.08
CA ASP A 773 26.46 8.30 -10.83
C ASP A 773 27.14 7.50 -11.96
N CYS A 774 27.85 8.19 -12.87
CA CYS A 774 28.53 7.59 -14.01
C CYS A 774 29.94 7.08 -13.65
N ASP A 775 30.28 5.85 -14.04
CA ASP A 775 31.58 5.20 -13.78
C ASP A 775 32.79 5.81 -14.54
N PHE A 776 32.58 6.85 -15.36
CA PHE A 776 33.66 7.52 -16.09
C PHE A 776 34.36 8.57 -15.21
N SER A 777 35.63 8.34 -14.88
CA SER A 777 36.50 9.41 -14.37
C SER A 777 36.88 10.37 -15.50
N LEU A 778 37.08 11.65 -15.18
CA LEU A 778 37.56 12.69 -16.11
C LEU A 778 38.85 12.23 -16.86
N ALA A 779 39.75 11.51 -16.17
CA ALA A 779 40.96 10.93 -16.75
C ALA A 779 40.70 9.80 -17.77
N GLN A 780 39.63 9.00 -17.60
CA GLN A 780 39.22 7.99 -18.58
C GLN A 780 38.57 8.62 -19.82
N LEU A 781 37.92 9.78 -19.66
CA LEU A 781 37.33 10.55 -20.74
C LEU A 781 38.41 11.25 -21.59
N GLU A 782 39.47 11.77 -20.96
CA GLU A 782 40.64 12.34 -21.65
C GLU A 782 41.35 11.30 -22.53
N LEU A 783 41.49 10.06 -22.05
CA LEU A 783 42.06 8.95 -22.83
C LEU A 783 41.20 8.55 -24.05
N CYS A 784 39.96 9.02 -24.16
CA CYS A 784 39.07 8.73 -25.30
C CYS A 784 39.22 9.69 -26.47
N LEU A 785 39.91 10.82 -26.29
CA LEU A 785 40.16 11.80 -27.34
C LEU A 785 41.42 11.39 -28.14
N PRO A 786 41.40 11.43 -29.49
CA PRO A 786 42.62 11.36 -30.29
C PRO A 786 43.56 12.52 -29.92
N GLU A 787 44.87 12.28 -29.83
CA GLU A 787 45.88 13.31 -29.42
C GLU A 787 45.89 14.56 -30.33
N ASP A 788 45.28 14.48 -31.52
CA ASP A 788 45.33 15.49 -32.58
C ASP A 788 43.95 16.15 -32.89
N MET A 789 42.92 15.87 -32.09
CA MET A 789 41.53 16.25 -32.39
C MET A 789 41.27 17.76 -32.21
N GLN A 790 40.84 18.46 -33.29
CA GLN A 790 40.53 19.91 -33.28
C GLN A 790 39.02 20.26 -33.16
N ALA A 791 38.15 19.29 -32.89
CA ALA A 791 36.70 19.50 -32.88
C ALA A 791 36.21 20.26 -31.62
N PRO A 792 35.18 21.12 -31.71
CA PRO A 792 34.67 21.88 -30.57
C PRO A 792 33.76 21.01 -29.70
N ILE A 793 34.39 20.33 -28.75
CA ILE A 793 33.72 19.53 -27.72
C ILE A 793 33.66 20.36 -26.44
N ALA A 794 32.47 20.51 -25.87
CA ALA A 794 32.29 21.15 -24.56
C ALA A 794 31.68 20.17 -23.55
N TRP A 795 32.24 20.17 -22.36
CA TRP A 795 31.83 19.31 -21.26
C TRP A 795 30.85 20.05 -20.36
N LEU A 796 29.74 19.40 -20.03
CA LEU A 796 28.75 19.92 -19.10
C LEU A 796 28.96 19.29 -17.73
N ASP A 797 29.35 20.12 -16.77
CA ASP A 797 29.50 19.77 -15.36
C ASP A 797 28.17 20.01 -14.62
N GLU A 798 27.80 19.13 -13.70
CA GLU A 798 26.58 19.23 -12.87
C GLU A 798 26.55 20.47 -11.94
N ALA A 799 27.68 21.17 -11.79
CA ALA A 799 27.75 22.45 -11.09
C ALA A 799 27.04 23.62 -11.81
N LEU A 800 26.54 23.43 -13.03
CA LEU A 800 25.83 24.47 -13.78
C LEU A 800 24.43 24.77 -13.19
N PRO A 801 24.02 26.05 -13.08
CA PRO A 801 22.66 26.41 -12.71
C PRO A 801 21.65 25.83 -13.70
N LEU A 802 20.51 25.34 -13.19
CA LEU A 802 19.40 24.75 -13.98
C LEU A 802 19.01 25.59 -15.21
N GLN A 803 19.03 26.90 -15.06
CA GLN A 803 18.68 27.85 -16.11
C GLN A 803 19.70 27.86 -17.26
N ALA A 804 20.99 27.68 -16.96
CA ALA A 804 22.06 27.58 -17.96
C ALA A 804 22.00 26.23 -18.71
N ILE A 805 21.70 25.14 -17.98
CA ILE A 805 21.46 23.82 -18.58
C ILE A 805 20.25 23.88 -19.53
N GLY A 806 19.14 24.52 -19.11
CA GLY A 806 17.96 24.72 -19.94
C GLY A 806 18.24 25.54 -21.21
N GLN A 807 19.07 26.59 -21.12
CA GLN A 807 19.48 27.38 -22.28
C GLN A 807 20.37 26.62 -23.25
N LEU A 808 21.28 25.77 -22.74
CA LEU A 808 22.14 24.91 -23.56
C LEU A 808 21.33 23.82 -24.27
N LEU A 809 20.37 23.21 -23.58
CA LEU A 809 19.43 22.25 -24.16
C LEU A 809 18.59 22.92 -25.25
N ALA A 810 18.06 24.12 -25.03
CA ALA A 810 17.30 24.87 -26.03
C ALA A 810 18.09 25.18 -27.32
N GLN A 811 19.43 25.20 -27.24
CA GLN A 811 20.30 25.35 -28.40
C GLN A 811 20.68 24.02 -29.04
N ALA A 812 20.59 22.91 -28.30
CA ALA A 812 20.86 21.58 -28.82
C ALA A 812 19.78 21.14 -29.82
N SER A 813 20.22 20.56 -30.92
CA SER A 813 19.33 20.06 -31.97
C SER A 813 18.92 18.59 -31.77
N GLY A 814 19.59 17.87 -30.86
CA GLY A 814 19.26 16.49 -30.50
C GLY A 814 20.07 15.97 -29.31
N VAL A 815 19.57 14.89 -28.69
CA VAL A 815 20.19 14.22 -27.54
C VAL A 815 20.47 12.76 -27.85
N LEU A 816 21.70 12.30 -27.60
CA LEU A 816 22.17 10.93 -27.75
C LEU A 816 22.31 10.28 -26.37
N ALA A 817 21.45 9.29 -26.08
CA ALA A 817 21.44 8.55 -24.81
C ALA A 817 21.14 7.05 -25.03
N LYS A 818 21.52 6.17 -24.08
CA LYS A 818 21.14 4.75 -24.12
C LYS A 818 19.71 4.54 -23.58
N PRO A 819 18.98 3.50 -24.04
CA PRO A 819 17.59 3.25 -23.64
C PRO A 819 17.35 3.11 -22.12
N GLN A 820 18.34 2.59 -21.38
CA GLN A 820 18.26 2.38 -19.93
C GLN A 820 18.46 3.68 -19.11
N GLY A 821 19.20 4.66 -19.65
CA GLY A 821 19.44 5.96 -19.01
C GLY A 821 18.26 6.92 -19.07
N LYS A 822 17.15 6.54 -19.72
CA LYS A 822 15.90 7.31 -19.70
C LYS A 822 15.43 7.50 -18.26
N GLY A 823 15.40 6.41 -17.48
CA GLY A 823 14.89 6.42 -16.11
C GLY A 823 15.63 7.41 -15.22
N LEU A 824 16.96 7.46 -15.30
CA LEU A 824 17.83 8.36 -14.53
C LEU A 824 17.81 9.81 -15.04
N PHE A 825 17.77 10.04 -16.36
CA PHE A 825 17.53 11.38 -16.92
C PHE A 825 16.21 11.98 -16.40
N TYR A 826 15.12 11.19 -16.42
CA TYR A 826 13.81 11.63 -15.94
C TYR A 826 13.76 11.78 -14.42
N SER A 827 14.39 10.88 -13.66
CA SER A 827 14.38 10.95 -12.18
C SER A 827 15.32 12.02 -11.61
N TYR A 828 16.45 12.31 -12.25
CA TYR A 828 17.31 13.46 -11.91
C TYR A 828 16.59 14.80 -12.16
N TRP A 829 15.78 14.88 -13.22
CA TRP A 829 15.01 16.09 -13.53
C TRP A 829 13.76 16.24 -12.63
N ALA A 830 13.06 15.14 -12.34
CA ALA A 830 11.94 15.10 -11.41
C ALA A 830 12.36 15.42 -9.96
N SER A 831 13.56 15.00 -9.53
CA SER A 831 14.08 15.30 -8.19
C SER A 831 14.47 16.78 -8.04
N ARG A 832 14.94 17.44 -9.11
CA ARG A 832 15.27 18.88 -9.11
C ARG A 832 14.07 19.81 -9.28
N LEU A 833 12.97 19.35 -9.88
CA LEU A 833 11.70 20.10 -9.93
C LEU A 833 10.91 20.07 -8.62
N GLY A 834 11.28 19.21 -7.67
CA GLY A 834 10.80 19.24 -6.31
C GLY A 834 9.32 18.86 -6.12
N SER A 835 9.13 17.81 -5.33
CA SER A 835 7.91 17.39 -4.65
C SER A 835 7.39 18.42 -3.62
N SER A 836 7.15 19.66 -4.04
CA SER A 836 6.60 20.73 -3.19
C SER A 836 5.85 21.84 -3.94
N VAL A 837 5.02 21.50 -4.93
CA VAL A 837 3.92 22.39 -5.32
C VAL A 837 2.67 21.95 -4.55
N CYS A 838 2.59 22.38 -3.29
CA CYS A 838 1.29 22.57 -2.66
C CYS A 838 0.58 23.67 -3.45
N TRP A 839 -0.59 23.39 -4.00
CA TRP A 839 -1.47 24.43 -4.50
C TRP A 839 -2.00 25.21 -3.30
N PRO A 840 -1.71 26.51 -3.13
CA PRO A 840 -2.47 27.33 -2.21
C PRO A 840 -3.79 27.68 -2.91
N GLU A 841 -4.88 27.40 -2.22
CA GLU A 841 -6.19 28.02 -2.44
C GLU A 841 -6.01 29.52 -2.70
N ALA A 842 -6.67 30.03 -3.74
CA ALA A 842 -6.67 31.44 -4.07
C ALA A 842 -7.26 32.27 -2.91
N PRO A 843 -6.56 33.31 -2.42
CA PRO A 843 -7.21 34.33 -1.60
C PRO A 843 -7.77 35.44 -2.51
N ASP A 844 -9.04 35.72 -2.34
CA ASP A 844 -9.80 36.84 -2.92
C ASP A 844 -9.25 38.20 -2.45
N TRP A 845 -8.11 38.68 -2.98
CA TRP A 845 -7.76 40.12 -3.03
C TRP A 845 -6.39 40.39 -3.67
N LEU A 846 -6.35 40.95 -4.89
CA LEU A 846 -5.32 41.93 -5.29
C LEU A 846 -5.81 42.76 -6.50
N PRO A 847 -5.62 44.10 -6.51
CA PRO A 847 -6.20 45.00 -7.51
C PRO A 847 -5.40 45.06 -8.81
N GLU A 848 -6.10 45.44 -9.88
CA GLU A 848 -5.56 45.91 -11.16
C GLU A 848 -4.46 46.96 -10.94
N THR A 849 -3.19 46.61 -11.18
CA THR A 849 -2.16 47.43 -11.86
C THR A 849 -0.75 46.86 -11.61
N CYS A 850 -0.11 46.30 -12.63
CA CYS A 850 1.36 46.29 -12.77
C CYS A 850 1.72 46.02 -14.25
N GLN A 851 2.39 46.98 -14.89
CA GLN A 851 2.82 46.91 -16.30
C GLN A 851 4.10 46.07 -16.46
N PRO A 852 4.39 45.52 -17.67
CA PRO A 852 5.61 44.76 -17.94
C PRO A 852 6.84 45.69 -18.05
N MET A 853 7.95 45.32 -17.39
CA MET A 853 9.28 45.89 -17.63
C MET A 853 9.94 45.30 -18.90
N PRO A 854 10.86 46.04 -19.56
CA PRO A 854 11.39 45.66 -20.86
C PRO A 854 12.55 44.65 -20.81
N ILE A 855 12.63 43.88 -21.89
CA ILE A 855 13.65 42.87 -22.24
C ILE A 855 15.07 43.46 -22.20
N CYS A 856 16.01 42.76 -21.55
CA CYS A 856 17.43 43.07 -21.57
C CYS A 856 18.12 42.37 -22.77
N PRO A 857 18.80 43.08 -23.68
CA PRO A 857 19.57 42.47 -24.76
C PRO A 857 21.01 42.17 -24.31
N ASP A 858 21.59 41.10 -24.91
CA ASP A 858 22.99 40.68 -24.91
C ASP A 858 23.44 39.57 -23.93
N ILE A 859 23.28 38.31 -24.40
CA ILE A 859 23.78 37.04 -23.81
C ILE A 859 25.28 36.79 -24.11
N LYS A 860 26.04 37.79 -24.55
CA LYS A 860 27.46 37.58 -24.91
C LYS A 860 28.39 37.42 -23.70
N ASP A 861 27.98 37.87 -22.52
CA ASP A 861 28.87 37.87 -21.34
C ASP A 861 28.80 36.59 -20.49
N ALA A 862 27.73 35.76 -20.62
CA ALA A 862 27.58 34.52 -19.85
C ALA A 862 28.56 33.41 -20.26
N LEU A 863 29.14 33.46 -21.47
CA LEU A 863 30.07 32.46 -21.99
C LEU A 863 31.55 32.74 -21.65
N SER A 864 31.85 33.88 -21.01
CA SER A 864 33.21 34.27 -20.65
C SER A 864 33.76 33.57 -19.39
N GLY A 865 32.92 32.80 -18.68
CA GLY A 865 33.26 32.17 -17.40
C GLY A 865 33.73 30.70 -17.44
N LEU A 866 33.77 30.07 -18.62
CA LEU A 866 34.25 28.68 -18.73
C LEU A 866 35.78 28.62 -18.60
N ARG A 867 36.26 28.04 -17.49
CA ARG A 867 37.69 27.87 -17.21
C ARG A 867 38.33 26.88 -18.20
N LEU A 868 39.17 27.38 -19.09
CA LEU A 868 40.24 26.60 -19.72
C LEU A 868 41.44 26.57 -18.75
N GLY A 869 41.80 25.40 -18.22
CA GLY A 869 42.91 25.24 -17.27
C GLY A 869 43.96 24.23 -17.78
N HIS A 870 45.23 24.64 -17.75
CA HIS A 870 46.40 23.88 -18.17
C HIS A 870 47.41 23.72 -16.99
N PHE A 871 48.02 22.53 -16.90
CA PHE A 871 49.25 22.08 -16.18
C PHE A 871 49.33 21.89 -14.64
N GLY A 872 49.86 20.71 -14.22
CA GLY A 872 50.69 20.54 -13.00
C GLY A 872 50.81 19.16 -12.29
N ALA A 873 51.69 18.26 -12.78
CA ALA A 873 52.53 17.21 -12.10
C ALA A 873 52.07 16.30 -10.90
N SER A 874 52.06 14.96 -11.15
CA SER A 874 52.47 13.71 -10.40
C SER A 874 52.64 13.61 -8.86
N PRO A 875 52.73 12.39 -8.22
CA PRO A 875 52.46 11.01 -8.69
C PRO A 875 51.63 10.10 -7.72
N VAL A 876 51.18 8.95 -8.26
CA VAL A 876 50.58 7.79 -7.56
C VAL A 876 51.66 6.74 -7.25
N PRO A 877 51.58 5.95 -6.16
CA PRO A 877 52.27 4.67 -6.03
C PRO A 877 51.34 3.49 -6.35
N GLU A 878 51.80 2.62 -7.26
CA GLU A 878 51.31 1.28 -7.54
C GLU A 878 51.43 0.35 -6.32
N ILE A 879 50.57 -0.69 -6.25
CA ILE A 879 50.94 -2.11 -6.08
C ILE A 879 49.67 -2.97 -6.28
N TRP A 880 49.68 -3.80 -7.34
CA TRP A 880 48.89 -5.03 -7.49
C TRP A 880 49.86 -6.17 -7.81
N ALA A 881 49.73 -7.31 -7.11
CA ALA A 881 50.21 -8.65 -7.51
C ALA A 881 49.56 -9.65 -6.52
N ASN A 882 48.95 -10.80 -6.84
CA ASN A 882 49.10 -11.75 -7.95
C ASN A 882 47.90 -12.76 -7.93
N PRO A 883 47.22 -13.13 -9.06
CA PRO A 883 45.97 -13.93 -9.04
C PRO A 883 46.11 -15.47 -9.08
N ASP A 884 47.31 -16.05 -9.19
CA ASP A 884 47.44 -17.48 -9.52
C ASP A 884 47.35 -18.47 -8.34
N GLN A 885 47.25 -18.01 -7.09
CA GLN A 885 47.07 -18.91 -5.93
C GLN A 885 45.62 -19.32 -5.65
N SER A 886 44.63 -18.52 -6.08
CA SER A 886 43.22 -18.76 -5.73
C SER A 886 42.58 -19.89 -6.52
N ARG A 887 43.14 -20.23 -7.70
CA ARG A 887 42.54 -21.20 -8.63
C ARG A 887 42.82 -22.66 -8.24
N GLN A 888 43.94 -22.92 -7.57
CA GLN A 888 44.34 -24.27 -7.16
C GLN A 888 43.71 -24.73 -5.83
N ALA A 889 43.30 -23.80 -4.97
CA ALA A 889 42.55 -24.10 -3.75
C ALA A 889 41.09 -24.51 -4.04
N TRP A 890 40.49 -23.95 -5.10
CA TRP A 890 39.08 -24.18 -5.44
C TRP A 890 38.83 -25.57 -6.06
N LEU A 891 39.78 -26.09 -6.84
CA LEU A 891 39.64 -27.39 -7.50
C LEU A 891 39.78 -28.59 -6.53
N ASN A 892 40.46 -28.43 -5.41
CA ASN A 892 40.60 -29.49 -4.39
C ASN A 892 39.38 -29.62 -3.46
N GLY A 893 38.50 -28.62 -3.41
CA GLY A 893 37.26 -28.65 -2.60
C GLY A 893 36.11 -29.44 -3.23
N LEU A 894 36.09 -29.58 -4.55
CA LEU A 894 34.95 -30.15 -5.29
C LEU A 894 34.93 -31.69 -5.36
N TRP A 895 35.95 -32.37 -4.85
CA TRP A 895 36.04 -33.85 -4.91
C TRP A 895 35.50 -34.58 -3.67
N LYS A 896 35.01 -33.86 -2.64
CA LYS A 896 34.50 -34.47 -1.39
C LYS A 896 32.98 -34.40 -1.17
N LEU A 897 32.21 -33.83 -2.11
CA LEU A 897 30.75 -33.64 -1.98
C LEU A 897 29.91 -34.48 -2.96
N ARG A 898 30.46 -35.60 -3.43
CA ARG A 898 29.69 -36.65 -4.12
C ARG A 898 29.84 -37.97 -3.38
N LEU A 899 28.95 -38.22 -2.43
CA LEU A 899 28.50 -39.55 -1.99
C LEU A 899 27.45 -39.33 -0.88
N TRP A 900 26.18 -39.20 -1.26
CA TRP A 900 25.00 -39.73 -0.55
C TRP A 900 23.72 -39.37 -1.32
N THR A 901 23.59 -39.97 -2.50
CA THR A 901 22.29 -40.15 -3.17
C THR A 901 22.32 -41.52 -3.83
N ALA A 902 21.95 -42.55 -3.06
CA ALA A 902 21.57 -43.85 -3.61
C ALA A 902 20.69 -44.61 -2.62
N PHE A 903 19.56 -45.11 -3.13
CA PHE A 903 18.54 -45.98 -2.55
C PHE A 903 17.48 -45.30 -1.65
N GLY A 904 16.17 -45.50 -1.83
CA GLY A 904 15.48 -46.54 -2.62
C GLY A 904 14.06 -46.15 -3.06
N GLN A 905 13.67 -46.79 -4.16
CA GLN A 905 12.30 -46.92 -4.65
C GLN A 905 11.50 -47.91 -3.78
N SER A 906 10.18 -47.68 -3.76
CA SER A 906 9.07 -48.65 -3.65
C SER A 906 9.02 -49.64 -2.46
N ARG A 907 7.93 -49.54 -1.69
CA ARG A 907 6.85 -50.53 -1.51
C ARG A 907 6.27 -50.49 -0.08
N ASP A 908 4.94 -50.56 -0.06
CA ASP A 908 3.96 -50.70 1.02
C ASP A 908 3.73 -49.53 1.99
#